data_AF-A0A1W9QJ81-F1
#
_entry.id   AF-A0A1W9QJ81-F1
#
_cell.length_a   1.000
_cell.length_b   1.000
_cell.length_c   1.000
_cell.angle_alpha   90.00
_cell.angle_beta   90.00
_cell.angle_gamma   90.00
#
_symmetry.space_group_name_H-M   'P 1'
#
loop_
_entity.id
_entity.type
_entity.pdbx_description
1 polymer ?
#
loop_
_entity_poly.entity_id
_entity_poly.type
_entity_poly.pdbx_seq_one_letter_code
_entity_poly.pdbx_strand_id
1 'polypeptide(L)'
;MSSMRTFTLFIFSLFLLGAGILLADNDYVISLDGGESFYVNDGNDALDVSDNWTFEAWIKVGSYVAGNYECIMDRRTVFSFYLISDTTEPIGDYAVKFVARDGTSIVASLVSDSLVTMSFGTWYHVAATYDGIEAKLYVNDILADSNSDPDWNLTAATTAINIGGRYWGYYSRQMSNTDIDEIRVSNIARSLASMQTSVDDPPYSPDSTTILLMHLNDQGNPPTYESGTDPILNGTSGDDDITSIDYVSPGNLTMGDQSAPVFASTYPKVLNETPTTLDLAVQINEDGIAYYVVLEDSADAPTVAEVKAGTGSGGAAAIANGNMTLTADIDSIKTITGLTQNTDYDIYVVAEDDEIPPNIQSSTTKIDASTTIADVTPPEFAATYPKIIETTTTTLELAVQINEDGKAYFVVLENDATAPSVSDVKAGTGNGGEPAIDNGEILLSADTENSAIIDSLSESTDYDIYVVAEDDAVPPNTQSSVTKIDASTLLNYRTKSSGDWFARGIWERYNGNEWIDADSSPTSADNTITIQNSHIVTLADTVTIDQVTIEANGQLTVMENGYLIINNGSGIDMNVFGTLRKEGNGVIARLNTPTTVFNEGSKFELAGTNKYIIVANWDRNSTCEISGEIGGDMTSTYHTDQSFGNFVWNCPNQTSNVYFSGALDDIKGNFQLIDTNGYEFRLTGTVGDDPTVYVEGNVEISGGILNLTSGDNNIYFVCDSNYVQTGGEIKATGTGSGNLRFGPLSGSGYSGTFTHSGGIFNPDNIQVRSSYTLTLNSDMNIDDAPFTVYGTLICGTYRVYGTADFKIGSTGYLTLTDNMDVDNTPIILDGTIDFGTYTLTGDSTFTIGSTGVIKTAHTNGLDGSINFADSLCYLNADADYEFNGTAPQITGNLLPTNITDGLIINNSAGVTLSRNTTISGGKTGLKLLSGNLIVPEDSLFTFGIDGGWSEANENSFISGAVAKIRNSTSIFTFPIGRDSVYRRLSIIPSSSEETTFKAEYFHEPYSDTSTCEEGFGNISTTEYWTLDRTDGIAAAKVMRDNSKSIRKINGLLQMK
;
A
#
# COMPACT_ATOMS: atom_id res chain seq x y z
N MET A 1 -19.76 1.22 -44.44
CA MET A 1 -18.39 1.71 -44.17
C MET A 1 -17.95 1.05 -42.89
N SER A 2 -16.72 0.54 -42.85
CA SER A 2 -16.19 -0.25 -41.73
C SER A 2 -15.85 0.64 -40.52
N SER A 3 -16.13 0.15 -39.32
CA SER A 3 -15.17 0.21 -38.22
C SER A 3 -15.45 -0.94 -37.25
N MET A 4 -14.51 -1.88 -37.13
CA MET A 4 -14.43 -2.91 -36.09
C MET A 4 -14.33 -2.25 -34.70
N ARG A 5 -14.91 -2.87 -33.65
CA ARG A 5 -14.26 -3.73 -32.61
C ARG A 5 -13.07 -3.02 -31.90
N THR A 6 -12.89 -3.13 -30.59
CA THR A 6 -12.97 -4.36 -29.76
C THR A 6 -13.43 -4.05 -28.33
N PHE A 7 -14.12 -5.02 -27.70
CA PHE A 7 -14.51 -4.98 -26.28
C PHE A 7 -13.42 -5.63 -25.42
N THR A 8 -13.18 -5.10 -24.22
CA THR A 8 -12.21 -5.65 -23.26
C THR A 8 -12.92 -6.60 -22.30
N LEU A 9 -12.37 -7.81 -22.06
CA LEU A 9 -12.54 -8.47 -20.77
C LEU A 9 -11.33 -9.37 -20.42
N PHE A 10 -11.02 -9.41 -19.13
CA PHE A 10 -10.03 -10.28 -18.50
C PHE A 10 -10.53 -11.73 -18.42
N ILE A 11 -9.62 -12.70 -18.60
CA ILE A 11 -9.75 -14.04 -17.98
C ILE A 11 -8.39 -14.44 -17.39
N PHE A 12 -8.43 -14.91 -16.15
CA PHE A 12 -7.43 -15.69 -15.42
C PHE A 12 -8.25 -16.55 -14.44
N SER A 13 -8.03 -17.82 -14.15
CA SER A 13 -7.29 -18.95 -14.76
C SER A 13 -7.57 -20.15 -13.83
N LEU A 14 -7.60 -21.41 -14.32
CA LEU A 14 -7.24 -22.53 -13.42
C LEU A 14 -6.64 -23.77 -14.10
N PHE A 15 -5.30 -23.85 -14.02
CA PHE A 15 -4.47 -25.04 -13.87
C PHE A 15 -4.73 -26.30 -14.72
N LEU A 16 -3.81 -26.53 -15.65
CA LEU A 16 -3.21 -27.86 -15.81
C LEU A 16 -1.89 -27.92 -15.01
N LEU A 17 -1.76 -28.89 -14.11
CA LEU A 17 -0.54 -29.13 -13.34
C LEU A 17 0.50 -29.87 -14.20
N GLY A 18 1.13 -29.13 -15.11
CA GLY A 18 2.39 -29.50 -15.79
C GLY A 18 3.53 -28.70 -15.17
N ALA A 19 4.70 -29.33 -14.99
CA ALA A 19 5.84 -28.75 -14.30
C ALA A 19 6.11 -27.28 -14.66
N GLY A 20 6.22 -26.43 -13.64
CA GLY A 20 6.82 -25.10 -13.80
C GLY A 20 8.28 -25.27 -14.19
N ILE A 21 8.53 -25.28 -15.49
CA ILE A 21 9.86 -25.03 -16.07
C ILE A 21 10.11 -23.54 -15.86
N LEU A 22 11.27 -23.19 -15.29
CA LEU A 22 11.68 -21.80 -15.16
C LEU A 22 11.66 -21.14 -16.55
N LEU A 23 11.03 -19.98 -16.64
CA LEU A 23 11.25 -19.05 -17.75
C LEU A 23 12.57 -18.29 -17.49
N ALA A 24 13.26 -17.95 -18.58
CA ALA A 24 14.58 -17.29 -18.68
C ALA A 24 15.06 -16.50 -17.43
N ASP A 25 16.31 -16.76 -17.02
CA ASP A 25 16.89 -16.39 -15.71
C ASP A 25 17.46 -14.95 -15.61
N ASN A 26 17.24 -14.10 -16.62
CA ASN A 26 17.70 -12.70 -16.64
C ASN A 26 16.53 -11.72 -16.48
N ASP A 27 16.25 -11.33 -15.23
CA ASP A 27 15.23 -10.34 -14.86
C ASP A 27 15.48 -8.95 -15.49
N TYR A 28 16.76 -8.59 -15.73
CA TYR A 28 17.18 -7.30 -16.27
C TYR A 28 18.42 -7.41 -17.17
N VAL A 29 18.57 -6.40 -18.05
CA VAL A 29 19.75 -6.07 -18.86
C VAL A 29 19.94 -4.56 -18.84
N ILE A 30 21.11 -4.03 -19.21
CA ILE A 30 21.33 -2.57 -19.22
C ILE A 30 21.02 -1.99 -20.60
N SER A 31 20.14 -1.00 -20.65
CA SER A 31 19.90 -0.12 -21.80
C SER A 31 20.84 1.09 -21.75
N LEU A 32 21.40 1.46 -22.89
CA LEU A 32 22.33 2.59 -23.07
C LEU A 32 21.74 3.51 -24.15
N ASP A 33 21.22 4.68 -23.76
CA ASP A 33 20.44 5.56 -24.64
C ASP A 33 21.11 6.88 -25.03
N GLY A 34 22.21 7.30 -24.36
CA GLY A 34 23.05 8.38 -24.87
C GLY A 34 23.86 9.20 -23.87
N GLY A 35 24.43 8.59 -22.84
CA GLY A 35 25.32 9.25 -21.87
C GLY A 35 26.10 8.26 -21.00
N GLU A 36 25.59 7.04 -20.92
CA GLU A 36 25.85 6.05 -19.92
C GLU A 36 27.10 5.23 -20.28
N SER A 37 27.89 4.87 -19.28
CA SER A 37 28.96 3.87 -19.45
C SER A 37 29.39 3.32 -18.09
N PHE A 38 30.06 2.17 -18.11
CA PHE A 38 30.67 1.62 -16.90
C PHE A 38 32.04 1.02 -17.18
N TYR A 39 32.84 0.82 -16.15
CA TYR A 39 34.20 0.36 -16.29
C TYR A 39 34.61 -0.61 -15.19
N VAL A 40 35.55 -1.49 -15.53
CA VAL A 40 36.29 -2.32 -14.57
C VAL A 40 37.77 -2.11 -14.79
N ASN A 41 38.46 -1.64 -13.75
CA ASN A 41 39.91 -1.45 -13.72
C ASN A 41 40.56 -2.56 -12.91
N ASP A 42 41.72 -3.06 -13.33
CA ASP A 42 42.51 -4.02 -12.58
C ASP A 42 43.50 -3.36 -11.59
N GLY A 43 43.73 -4.04 -10.47
CA GLY A 43 44.75 -3.67 -9.46
C GLY A 43 45.96 -4.61 -9.45
N ASN A 44 45.92 -5.65 -10.30
CA ASN A 44 46.84 -6.78 -10.35
C ASN A 44 47.19 -7.22 -11.78
N ASP A 45 46.98 -6.34 -12.76
CA ASP A 45 47.22 -6.59 -14.20
C ASP A 45 46.46 -7.82 -14.74
N ALA A 46 45.35 -8.23 -14.09
CA ALA A 46 44.61 -9.44 -14.44
C ALA A 46 43.84 -9.34 -15.77
N LEU A 47 43.55 -8.12 -16.26
CA LEU A 47 42.92 -7.90 -17.56
C LEU A 47 43.96 -7.88 -18.71
N ASP A 48 45.26 -7.96 -18.41
CA ASP A 48 46.34 -8.07 -19.39
C ASP A 48 46.42 -9.49 -19.97
N VAL A 49 45.69 -9.68 -21.07
CA VAL A 49 45.81 -10.85 -21.94
C VAL A 49 46.72 -10.54 -23.13
N SER A 50 47.62 -11.45 -23.49
CA SER A 50 48.53 -11.27 -24.65
C SER A 50 48.29 -12.32 -25.73
N ASP A 51 48.61 -13.58 -25.44
CA ASP A 51 48.79 -14.63 -26.44
C ASP A 51 47.51 -15.46 -26.64
N ASN A 52 46.54 -15.42 -25.72
CA ASN A 52 45.25 -16.09 -25.87
C ASN A 52 44.17 -15.25 -25.17
N TRP A 53 43.02 -15.02 -25.84
CA TRP A 53 41.92 -14.25 -25.27
C TRP A 53 40.57 -14.45 -25.96
N THR A 54 39.51 -14.09 -25.23
CA THR A 54 38.15 -13.88 -25.74
C THR A 54 37.56 -12.63 -25.08
N PHE A 55 36.96 -11.74 -25.88
CA PHE A 55 36.12 -10.62 -25.44
C PHE A 55 34.75 -10.79 -26.08
N GLU A 56 33.69 -10.89 -25.28
CA GLU A 56 32.34 -11.19 -25.77
C GLU A 56 31.24 -10.48 -24.97
N ALA A 57 30.10 -10.23 -25.61
CA ALA A 57 28.89 -9.66 -25.02
C ALA A 57 27.67 -9.93 -25.91
N TRP A 58 26.48 -9.89 -25.33
CA TRP A 58 25.22 -9.80 -26.08
C TRP A 58 24.82 -8.34 -26.28
N ILE A 59 24.50 -7.93 -27.51
CA ILE A 59 24.11 -6.55 -27.85
C ILE A 59 22.84 -6.46 -28.71
N LYS A 60 21.92 -5.56 -28.34
CA LYS A 60 20.70 -5.22 -29.08
C LYS A 60 20.76 -3.76 -29.50
N VAL A 61 21.36 -3.47 -30.65
CA VAL A 61 21.44 -2.09 -31.13
C VAL A 61 20.08 -1.69 -31.71
N GLY A 62 19.36 -0.78 -31.06
CA GLY A 62 18.11 -0.20 -31.56
C GLY A 62 18.32 0.96 -32.55
N SER A 63 19.48 1.64 -32.50
CA SER A 63 19.93 2.55 -33.56
C SER A 63 21.44 2.77 -33.53
N TYR A 64 22.04 3.09 -34.68
CA TYR A 64 23.44 3.46 -34.81
C TYR A 64 23.62 4.71 -35.67
N VAL A 65 24.46 5.64 -35.23
CA VAL A 65 24.80 6.85 -35.98
C VAL A 65 26.12 6.67 -36.74
N ALA A 66 26.02 6.58 -38.07
CA ALA A 66 27.16 6.39 -38.97
C ALA A 66 28.34 7.35 -38.68
N GLY A 67 29.46 6.80 -38.21
CA GLY A 67 30.69 7.54 -37.91
C GLY A 67 30.85 7.99 -36.45
N ASN A 68 29.89 7.71 -35.55
CA ASN A 68 30.11 7.84 -34.11
C ASN A 68 31.11 6.79 -33.58
N TYR A 69 31.12 5.60 -34.20
CA TYR A 69 31.93 4.44 -33.80
C TYR A 69 31.66 3.97 -32.36
N GLU A 70 30.39 3.83 -32.02
CA GLU A 70 29.85 3.59 -30.68
C GLU A 70 30.47 2.32 -30.07
N CYS A 71 31.03 2.44 -28.87
CA CYS A 71 31.91 1.42 -28.30
C CYS A 71 31.16 0.47 -27.37
N ILE A 72 31.10 -0.80 -27.77
CA ILE A 72 30.65 -1.91 -26.92
C ILE A 72 31.65 -2.07 -25.77
N MET A 73 32.95 -2.13 -26.11
CA MET A 73 34.04 -2.29 -25.14
C MET A 73 35.32 -1.58 -25.61
N ASP A 74 35.98 -0.80 -24.75
CA ASP A 74 37.30 -0.19 -25.04
C ASP A 74 38.24 -0.33 -23.83
N ARG A 75 39.42 -0.92 -24.06
CA ARG A 75 40.56 -0.77 -23.15
C ARG A 75 41.57 0.16 -23.81
N ARG A 76 41.63 1.39 -23.30
CA ARG A 76 42.44 2.46 -23.86
C ARG A 76 43.86 2.00 -24.15
N THR A 77 44.33 2.31 -25.36
CA THR A 77 45.61 1.89 -25.98
C THR A 77 45.84 0.40 -26.24
N VAL A 78 44.90 -0.49 -25.88
CA VAL A 78 45.02 -1.94 -26.07
C VAL A 78 44.09 -2.45 -27.17
N PHE A 79 42.78 -2.22 -27.04
CA PHE A 79 41.79 -2.61 -28.05
C PHE A 79 40.55 -1.70 -28.05
N SER A 80 39.75 -1.79 -29.12
CA SER A 80 38.37 -1.30 -29.11
C SER A 80 37.45 -2.26 -29.88
N PHE A 81 36.26 -2.53 -29.35
CA PHE A 81 35.15 -3.22 -29.99
C PHE A 81 34.02 -2.20 -30.19
N TYR A 82 33.64 -1.91 -31.43
CA TYR A 82 32.72 -0.81 -31.75
C TYR A 82 31.90 -1.01 -33.01
N LEU A 83 30.78 -0.29 -33.09
CA LEU A 83 29.88 -0.29 -34.24
C LEU A 83 30.47 0.48 -35.43
N ILE A 84 30.29 -0.04 -36.63
CA ILE A 84 30.58 0.61 -37.92
C ILE A 84 29.35 0.57 -38.81
N SER A 85 29.34 1.36 -39.88
CA SER A 85 28.35 1.16 -40.94
C SER A 85 28.72 -0.10 -41.72
N ASP A 86 27.76 -0.97 -41.96
CA ASP A 86 27.88 -1.95 -43.03
C ASP A 86 27.95 -1.21 -44.38
N THR A 87 28.79 -1.70 -45.29
CA THR A 87 29.01 -1.12 -46.62
C THR A 87 29.12 -2.18 -47.72
N THR A 88 28.81 -3.43 -47.41
CA THR A 88 28.96 -4.61 -48.28
C THR A 88 27.61 -5.32 -48.41
N GLU A 89 27.30 -5.81 -49.60
CA GLU A 89 25.99 -6.44 -49.88
C GLU A 89 26.02 -7.92 -49.47
N PRO A 90 25.00 -8.46 -48.77
CA PRO A 90 23.76 -7.79 -48.34
C PRO A 90 23.92 -6.84 -47.14
N ILE A 91 23.63 -5.55 -47.36
CA ILE A 91 23.89 -4.47 -46.39
C ILE A 91 22.96 -4.59 -45.17
N GLY A 92 23.56 -4.79 -43.99
CA GLY A 92 22.91 -4.63 -42.68
C GLY A 92 22.74 -3.18 -42.25
N ASP A 93 21.97 -2.98 -41.19
CA ASP A 93 21.80 -1.67 -40.55
C ASP A 93 23.10 -1.14 -39.92
N TYR A 94 23.95 -2.06 -39.46
CA TYR A 94 25.28 -1.81 -38.92
C TYR A 94 26.16 -3.06 -38.98
N ALA A 95 27.44 -2.92 -38.65
CA ALA A 95 28.36 -4.03 -38.45
C ALA A 95 29.23 -3.77 -37.21
N VAL A 96 29.91 -4.80 -36.68
CA VAL A 96 30.87 -4.65 -35.57
C VAL A 96 32.31 -4.75 -36.04
N LYS A 97 33.19 -4.02 -35.35
CA LYS A 97 34.63 -3.98 -35.62
C LYS A 97 35.43 -4.12 -34.34
N PHE A 98 36.28 -5.14 -34.27
CA PHE A 98 37.27 -5.30 -33.20
C PHE A 98 38.65 -4.88 -33.71
N VAL A 99 39.41 -4.12 -32.91
CA VAL A 99 40.75 -3.64 -33.30
C VAL A 99 41.77 -3.81 -32.19
N ALA A 100 42.94 -4.35 -32.52
CA ALA A 100 44.13 -4.30 -31.67
C ALA A 100 44.86 -2.95 -31.84
N ARG A 101 45.50 -2.48 -30.77
CA ARG A 101 46.17 -1.17 -30.73
C ARG A 101 47.60 -1.26 -30.17
N ASP A 102 48.46 -0.45 -30.76
CA ASP A 102 49.71 0.01 -30.14
C ASP A 102 49.60 1.52 -29.93
N GLY A 103 49.40 1.91 -28.67
CA GLY A 103 49.17 3.31 -28.29
C GLY A 103 47.92 3.88 -28.98
N THR A 104 48.11 4.90 -29.83
CA THR A 104 47.00 5.54 -30.56
C THR A 104 46.68 4.88 -31.90
N SER A 105 47.55 3.98 -32.38
CA SER A 105 47.43 3.35 -33.69
C SER A 105 46.52 2.12 -33.62
N ILE A 106 45.79 1.85 -34.70
CA ILE A 106 45.21 0.53 -34.96
C ILE A 106 46.29 -0.26 -35.69
N VAL A 107 46.63 -1.45 -35.18
CA VAL A 107 47.66 -2.32 -35.79
C VAL A 107 47.01 -3.49 -36.55
N ALA A 108 45.97 -4.10 -35.97
CA ALA A 108 45.15 -5.11 -36.63
C ALA A 108 43.65 -4.83 -36.43
N SER A 109 42.79 -5.34 -37.32
CA SER A 109 41.33 -5.21 -37.19
C SER A 109 40.59 -6.38 -37.82
N LEU A 110 39.44 -6.73 -37.22
CA LEU A 110 38.44 -7.66 -37.74
C LEU A 110 37.11 -6.91 -37.94
N VAL A 111 36.33 -7.25 -38.97
CA VAL A 111 35.04 -6.57 -39.31
C VAL A 111 33.94 -7.55 -39.71
N SER A 112 32.70 -7.34 -39.26
CA SER A 112 31.59 -8.24 -39.60
C SER A 112 30.87 -7.91 -40.91
N ASP A 113 31.14 -6.75 -41.51
CA ASP A 113 30.41 -6.20 -42.67
C ASP A 113 30.47 -7.10 -43.92
N SER A 114 31.48 -7.97 -44.04
CA SER A 114 31.71 -8.74 -45.27
C SER A 114 30.99 -10.09 -45.38
N LEU A 115 30.45 -10.62 -44.29
CA LEU A 115 29.95 -12.01 -44.22
C LEU A 115 28.67 -12.20 -43.41
N VAL A 116 28.26 -11.23 -42.59
CA VAL A 116 27.14 -11.46 -41.67
C VAL A 116 26.35 -10.17 -41.43
N THR A 117 25.08 -10.16 -41.84
CA THR A 117 24.17 -8.99 -41.81
C THR A 117 23.58 -8.73 -40.42
N MET A 118 23.85 -7.57 -39.82
CA MET A 118 23.25 -7.15 -38.54
C MET A 118 22.07 -6.19 -38.77
N SER A 119 20.95 -6.41 -38.07
CA SER A 119 19.72 -5.60 -38.17
C SER A 119 19.41 -4.90 -36.84
N PHE A 120 18.78 -3.72 -36.89
CA PHE A 120 18.38 -3.04 -35.66
C PHE A 120 17.34 -3.84 -34.85
N GLY A 121 17.43 -3.70 -33.53
CA GLY A 121 16.54 -4.37 -32.58
C GLY A 121 16.75 -5.89 -32.49
N THR A 122 17.96 -6.39 -32.79
CA THR A 122 18.30 -7.82 -32.88
C THR A 122 19.56 -8.21 -32.04
N TRP A 123 19.54 -9.37 -31.35
CA TRP A 123 20.63 -10.08 -30.62
C TRP A 123 21.75 -10.49 -31.48
N TYR A 124 22.87 -9.87 -31.24
CA TYR A 124 24.14 -10.37 -31.63
C TYR A 124 24.95 -10.63 -30.37
N HIS A 125 25.15 -11.90 -30.07
CA HIS A 125 26.33 -12.31 -29.35
C HIS A 125 27.53 -12.02 -30.25
N VAL A 126 28.37 -11.09 -29.82
CA VAL A 126 29.54 -10.65 -30.59
C VAL A 126 30.80 -11.02 -29.81
N ALA A 127 31.67 -11.82 -30.43
CA ALA A 127 32.85 -12.35 -29.76
C ALA A 127 34.11 -12.18 -30.61
N ALA A 128 35.15 -11.57 -30.04
CA ALA A 128 36.48 -11.52 -30.62
C ALA A 128 37.40 -12.46 -29.85
N THR A 129 38.06 -13.39 -30.55
CA THR A 129 38.96 -14.41 -29.97
C THR A 129 40.35 -14.34 -30.59
N TYR A 130 41.36 -14.85 -29.87
CA TYR A 130 42.71 -15.11 -30.38
C TYR A 130 43.31 -16.32 -29.68
N ASP A 131 43.85 -17.27 -30.45
CA ASP A 131 44.45 -18.53 -29.97
C ASP A 131 45.99 -18.53 -30.00
N GLY A 132 46.60 -17.36 -30.18
CA GLY A 132 48.05 -17.18 -30.35
C GLY A 132 48.54 -17.38 -31.78
N ILE A 133 47.64 -17.73 -32.71
CA ILE A 133 47.94 -17.97 -34.13
C ILE A 133 47.01 -17.15 -35.02
N GLU A 134 45.71 -17.13 -34.74
CA GLU A 134 44.69 -16.52 -35.57
C GLU A 134 43.63 -15.82 -34.71
N ALA A 135 43.38 -14.54 -34.97
CA ALA A 135 42.28 -13.81 -34.34
C ALA A 135 41.02 -13.95 -35.18
N LYS A 136 39.87 -14.07 -34.53
CA LYS A 136 38.58 -14.36 -35.16
C LYS A 136 37.48 -13.51 -34.54
N LEU A 137 36.66 -12.91 -35.40
CA LEU A 137 35.44 -12.20 -35.00
C LEU A 137 34.25 -13.08 -35.36
N TYR A 138 33.43 -13.37 -34.36
CA TYR A 138 32.22 -14.14 -34.49
C TYR A 138 31.01 -13.28 -34.16
N VAL A 139 29.90 -13.56 -34.85
CA VAL A 139 28.60 -13.03 -34.48
C VAL A 139 27.57 -14.15 -34.58
N ASN A 140 26.86 -14.45 -33.48
CA ASN A 140 25.94 -15.58 -33.35
C ASN A 140 26.51 -16.90 -33.91
N ASP A 141 27.76 -17.18 -33.53
CA ASP A 141 28.60 -18.30 -33.96
C ASP A 141 29.07 -18.32 -35.43
N ILE A 142 28.61 -17.41 -36.28
CA ILE A 142 29.14 -17.28 -37.64
C ILE A 142 30.48 -16.54 -37.61
N LEU A 143 31.50 -17.14 -38.25
CA LEU A 143 32.82 -16.51 -38.41
C LEU A 143 32.72 -15.37 -39.42
N ALA A 144 32.78 -14.15 -38.91
CA ALA A 144 32.59 -12.93 -39.70
C ALA A 144 33.90 -12.40 -40.31
N ASP A 145 35.04 -12.63 -39.65
CA ASP A 145 36.38 -12.32 -40.16
C ASP A 145 37.46 -13.14 -39.41
N SER A 146 38.59 -13.44 -40.07
CA SER A 146 39.77 -14.03 -39.41
C SER A 146 41.08 -13.46 -39.93
N ASN A 147 42.07 -13.38 -39.03
CA ASN A 147 43.33 -12.73 -39.33
C ASN A 147 44.49 -13.34 -38.53
N SER A 148 45.48 -13.90 -39.23
CA SER A 148 46.65 -14.56 -38.63
C SER A 148 47.89 -13.65 -38.52
N ASP A 149 47.72 -12.33 -38.46
CA ASP A 149 48.82 -11.40 -38.25
C ASP A 149 49.34 -11.46 -36.79
N PRO A 150 50.66 -11.42 -36.53
CA PRO A 150 51.19 -11.37 -35.17
C PRO A 150 50.77 -10.12 -34.35
N ASP A 151 50.25 -9.07 -34.98
CA ASP A 151 49.81 -7.83 -34.31
C ASP A 151 48.55 -7.99 -33.41
N TRP A 152 48.02 -9.22 -33.26
CA TRP A 152 46.95 -9.56 -32.32
C TRP A 152 47.39 -9.88 -30.88
N ASN A 153 48.71 -9.91 -30.62
CA ASN A 153 49.23 -9.97 -29.26
C ASN A 153 48.99 -8.63 -28.56
N LEU A 154 47.94 -8.56 -27.74
CA LEU A 154 47.49 -7.32 -27.11
C LEU A 154 48.52 -6.81 -26.09
N THR A 155 48.62 -5.48 -25.99
CA THR A 155 49.60 -4.81 -25.12
C THR A 155 49.10 -4.70 -23.68
N ALA A 156 49.99 -4.91 -22.72
CA ALA A 156 49.73 -4.71 -21.29
C ALA A 156 49.43 -3.23 -20.97
N ALA A 157 48.44 -2.96 -20.11
CA ALA A 157 48.07 -1.61 -19.71
C ALA A 157 47.51 -1.53 -18.28
N THR A 158 47.48 -0.32 -17.74
CA THR A 158 46.88 0.01 -16.41
C THR A 158 45.58 0.80 -16.57
N THR A 159 44.93 0.65 -17.72
CA THR A 159 43.69 1.32 -18.10
C THR A 159 42.51 0.37 -17.95
N ALA A 160 41.41 0.89 -17.42
CA ALA A 160 40.18 0.12 -17.29
C ALA A 160 39.67 -0.38 -18.65
N ILE A 161 39.01 -1.54 -18.63
CA ILE A 161 38.03 -1.89 -19.66
C ILE A 161 36.80 -1.02 -19.39
N ASN A 162 36.34 -0.31 -20.42
CA ASN A 162 35.14 0.50 -20.40
C ASN A 162 34.10 -0.17 -21.29
N ILE A 163 32.84 -0.16 -20.88
CA ILE A 163 31.69 -0.75 -21.56
C ILE A 163 30.68 0.36 -21.83
N GLY A 164 30.00 0.28 -22.97
CA GLY A 164 28.99 1.27 -23.40
C GLY A 164 29.56 2.61 -23.86
N GLY A 165 30.86 2.88 -23.61
CA GLY A 165 31.54 4.09 -24.04
C GLY A 165 33.07 3.98 -23.97
N ARG A 166 33.77 4.95 -24.56
CA ARG A 166 35.24 4.94 -24.68
C ARG A 166 35.90 6.08 -23.91
N TYR A 167 36.72 5.73 -22.91
CA TYR A 167 37.43 6.68 -22.06
C TYR A 167 38.87 7.00 -22.52
N TRP A 168 39.08 8.15 -23.16
CA TRP A 168 40.42 8.60 -23.60
C TRP A 168 40.88 9.88 -22.87
N GLY A 169 40.49 10.00 -21.59
CA GLY A 169 40.63 11.20 -20.74
C GLY A 169 39.33 12.01 -20.60
N TYR A 170 38.30 11.57 -21.32
CA TYR A 170 36.87 11.88 -21.19
C TYR A 170 36.13 10.74 -21.90
N TYR A 171 34.87 10.48 -21.53
CA TYR A 171 34.01 9.53 -22.24
C TYR A 171 33.56 10.10 -23.59
N SER A 172 33.53 9.23 -24.58
CA SER A 172 33.16 9.53 -25.97
C SER A 172 32.68 8.26 -26.64
N ARG A 173 31.92 8.37 -27.73
CA ARG A 173 31.41 7.21 -28.48
C ARG A 173 30.55 6.28 -27.61
N GLN A 174 29.72 6.88 -26.76
CA GLN A 174 28.66 6.19 -26.05
C GLN A 174 27.72 5.50 -27.05
N MET A 175 27.13 4.38 -26.65
CA MET A 175 26.01 3.76 -27.38
C MET A 175 24.76 4.62 -27.19
N SER A 176 23.92 4.71 -28.23
CA SER A 176 22.87 5.75 -28.32
C SER A 176 21.43 5.23 -28.45
N ASN A 177 21.25 3.93 -28.18
CA ASN A 177 20.01 3.14 -28.05
C ASN A 177 20.43 1.67 -28.20
N THR A 178 21.04 1.07 -27.16
CA THR A 178 21.52 -0.31 -27.20
C THR A 178 21.32 -0.99 -25.85
N ASP A 179 20.63 -2.13 -25.85
CA ASP A 179 20.63 -3.02 -24.68
C ASP A 179 21.88 -3.92 -24.73
N ILE A 180 22.52 -4.17 -23.59
CA ILE A 180 23.71 -5.01 -23.46
C ILE A 180 23.57 -5.99 -22.28
N ASP A 181 24.07 -7.20 -22.44
CA ASP A 181 24.00 -8.27 -21.45
C ASP A 181 25.21 -9.24 -21.50
N GLU A 182 25.39 -10.03 -20.43
CA GLU A 182 26.29 -11.21 -20.34
C GLU A 182 27.71 -10.96 -20.89
N ILE A 183 28.35 -9.91 -20.38
CA ILE A 183 29.67 -9.46 -20.85
C ILE A 183 30.76 -10.34 -20.22
N ARG A 184 31.62 -10.95 -21.04
CA ARG A 184 32.68 -11.86 -20.56
C ARG A 184 34.04 -11.56 -21.19
N VAL A 185 35.10 -11.71 -20.39
CA VAL A 185 36.49 -11.64 -20.82
C VAL A 185 37.23 -12.86 -20.29
N SER A 186 37.95 -13.56 -21.16
CA SER A 186 38.64 -14.82 -20.82
C SER A 186 40.08 -14.85 -21.33
N ASN A 187 40.96 -15.57 -20.62
CA ASN A 187 42.39 -15.75 -20.96
C ASN A 187 42.67 -16.93 -21.92
N ILE A 188 41.64 -17.39 -22.63
CA ILE A 188 41.70 -18.42 -23.67
C ILE A 188 40.92 -17.95 -24.90
N ALA A 189 41.24 -18.48 -26.08
CA ALA A 189 40.26 -18.57 -27.14
C ALA A 189 39.20 -19.60 -26.74
N ARG A 190 37.97 -19.15 -26.45
CA ARG A 190 36.84 -20.06 -26.24
C ARG A 190 36.41 -20.68 -27.56
N SER A 191 35.71 -21.80 -27.49
CA SER A 191 35.05 -22.42 -28.65
C SER A 191 33.58 -22.04 -28.69
N LEU A 192 33.04 -21.90 -29.89
CA LEU A 192 31.65 -21.53 -30.23
C LEU A 192 30.58 -22.09 -29.28
N ALA A 193 30.54 -23.42 -29.09
CA ALA A 193 29.62 -24.10 -28.16
C ALA A 193 29.81 -23.80 -26.64
N SER A 194 30.61 -22.80 -26.27
CA SER A 194 30.73 -22.25 -24.91
C SER A 194 30.50 -20.73 -24.85
N MET A 195 30.13 -20.14 -25.99
CA MET A 195 29.93 -18.71 -26.25
C MET A 195 28.47 -18.43 -26.68
N GLN A 196 27.53 -19.32 -26.40
CA GLN A 196 26.11 -19.07 -26.59
C GLN A 196 25.37 -19.33 -25.28
N THR A 197 24.67 -18.31 -24.80
CA THR A 197 23.50 -18.42 -23.93
C THR A 197 22.28 -18.02 -24.74
N SER A 198 21.50 -18.99 -25.21
CA SER A 198 20.14 -18.68 -25.66
C SER A 198 19.31 -18.18 -24.47
N VAL A 199 18.13 -17.62 -24.74
CA VAL A 199 17.17 -17.26 -23.66
C VAL A 199 16.72 -18.47 -22.82
N ASP A 200 16.99 -19.70 -23.28
CA ASP A 200 16.66 -20.95 -22.59
C ASP A 200 17.88 -21.60 -21.89
N ASP A 201 19.09 -21.05 -22.05
CA ASP A 201 20.30 -21.53 -21.38
C ASP A 201 20.50 -20.86 -20.01
N PRO A 202 21.12 -21.56 -19.04
CA PRO A 202 21.46 -20.93 -17.76
C PRO A 202 22.50 -19.79 -17.97
N PRO A 203 22.44 -18.71 -17.18
CA PRO A 203 23.43 -17.63 -17.23
C PRO A 203 24.86 -18.16 -17.18
N TYR A 204 25.82 -17.42 -17.76
CA TYR A 204 27.20 -17.87 -17.75
C TYR A 204 27.68 -18.11 -16.29
N SER A 205 28.64 -19.01 -16.10
CA SER A 205 29.28 -19.18 -14.80
C SER A 205 30.77 -18.90 -14.94
N PRO A 206 31.41 -18.20 -13.99
CA PRO A 206 32.84 -17.95 -14.08
C PRO A 206 33.61 -19.27 -13.88
N ASP A 207 34.36 -19.68 -14.91
CA ASP A 207 35.30 -20.79 -14.82
C ASP A 207 36.73 -20.28 -14.58
N SER A 208 37.69 -21.20 -14.43
CA SER A 208 39.10 -20.86 -14.16
C SER A 208 39.82 -20.06 -15.26
N THR A 209 39.15 -19.78 -16.38
CA THR A 209 39.63 -18.96 -17.50
C THR A 209 38.84 -17.66 -17.70
N THR A 210 37.69 -17.50 -17.03
CA THR A 210 36.91 -16.25 -16.96
C THR A 210 37.61 -15.23 -16.06
N ILE A 211 38.18 -14.20 -16.67
CA ILE A 211 38.81 -13.07 -15.95
C ILE A 211 37.72 -12.14 -15.39
N LEU A 212 36.73 -11.82 -16.22
CA LEU A 212 35.63 -10.91 -15.94
C LEU A 212 34.33 -11.53 -16.51
N LEU A 213 33.26 -11.48 -15.73
CA LEU A 213 31.89 -11.78 -16.16
C LEU A 213 30.94 -10.78 -15.50
N MET A 214 29.98 -10.24 -16.25
CA MET A 214 28.98 -9.29 -15.76
C MET A 214 27.59 -9.72 -16.25
N HIS A 215 26.72 -10.13 -15.31
CA HIS A 215 25.37 -10.63 -15.56
C HIS A 215 24.31 -9.54 -15.74
N LEU A 216 24.59 -8.33 -15.27
CA LEU A 216 23.71 -7.15 -15.40
C LEU A 216 22.24 -7.36 -14.93
N ASN A 217 21.98 -8.39 -14.13
CA ASN A 217 20.66 -8.78 -13.62
C ASN A 217 20.40 -8.35 -12.17
N ASP A 218 21.40 -7.75 -11.50
CA ASP A 218 21.37 -7.47 -10.05
C ASP A 218 20.97 -6.03 -9.67
N GLN A 219 20.72 -5.17 -10.65
CA GLN A 219 20.47 -3.73 -10.49
C GLN A 219 21.59 -2.97 -9.75
N GLY A 220 22.84 -3.45 -9.84
CA GLY A 220 24.00 -2.87 -9.19
C GLY A 220 24.33 -1.43 -9.63
N ASN A 221 24.74 -0.58 -8.69
CA ASN A 221 25.30 0.73 -8.99
C ASN A 221 26.64 0.90 -8.23
N PRO A 222 27.81 0.82 -8.93
CA PRO A 222 27.98 0.40 -10.33
C PRO A 222 27.57 -1.08 -10.56
N PRO A 223 27.38 -1.52 -11.81
CA PRO A 223 27.12 -2.92 -12.13
C PRO A 223 28.18 -3.85 -11.55
N THR A 224 27.76 -5.01 -11.02
CA THR A 224 28.68 -5.95 -10.38
C THR A 224 29.37 -6.88 -11.40
N TYR A 225 30.40 -7.58 -10.93
CA TYR A 225 31.17 -8.50 -11.75
C TYR A 225 31.68 -9.70 -10.95
N GLU A 226 31.87 -10.82 -11.64
CA GLU A 226 32.48 -12.04 -11.14
C GLU A 226 33.80 -12.34 -11.86
N SER A 227 34.63 -13.22 -11.26
CA SER A 227 35.94 -13.60 -11.77
C SER A 227 36.30 -15.00 -11.25
N GLY A 228 36.68 -15.91 -12.15
CA GLY A 228 37.03 -17.29 -11.83
C GLY A 228 38.53 -17.61 -11.87
N THR A 229 39.36 -16.66 -12.34
CA THR A 229 40.82 -16.79 -12.42
C THR A 229 41.51 -16.64 -11.05
N ASP A 230 42.72 -17.19 -10.93
CA ASP A 230 43.65 -16.96 -9.80
C ASP A 230 44.94 -16.30 -10.35
N PRO A 231 45.32 -15.07 -9.93
CA PRO A 231 44.65 -14.23 -8.93
C PRO A 231 43.33 -13.63 -9.43
N ILE A 232 42.33 -13.64 -8.54
CA ILE A 232 41.02 -13.01 -8.75
C ILE A 232 41.21 -11.51 -9.05
N LEU A 233 40.40 -10.97 -9.98
CA LEU A 233 40.40 -9.56 -10.35
C LEU A 233 40.11 -8.66 -9.13
N ASN A 234 41.07 -7.82 -8.74
CA ASN A 234 41.09 -7.14 -7.42
C ASN A 234 41.05 -5.60 -7.46
N GLY A 235 40.69 -5.02 -8.60
CA GLY A 235 40.68 -3.57 -8.79
C GLY A 235 39.35 -2.91 -8.43
N THR A 236 38.89 -1.98 -9.28
CA THR A 236 37.71 -1.13 -9.00
C THR A 236 36.78 -1.09 -10.20
N SER A 237 35.48 -1.32 -9.97
CA SER A 237 34.43 -0.91 -10.91
C SER A 237 33.94 0.51 -10.62
N GLY A 238 33.21 1.08 -11.57
CA GLY A 238 32.53 2.37 -11.48
C GLY A 238 31.72 2.65 -12.74
N ASP A 239 30.87 3.67 -12.70
CA ASP A 239 29.97 4.07 -13.78
C ASP A 239 29.99 5.58 -14.04
N ASP A 240 29.40 5.97 -15.17
CA ASP A 240 29.01 7.33 -15.55
C ASP A 240 27.51 7.22 -15.93
N ASP A 241 26.65 7.78 -15.08
CA ASP A 241 25.18 7.85 -15.20
C ASP A 241 24.38 6.52 -15.27
N ILE A 242 24.90 5.40 -14.76
CA ILE A 242 24.10 4.16 -14.64
C ILE A 242 23.18 4.23 -13.42
N THR A 243 21.88 3.99 -13.59
CA THR A 243 20.88 4.03 -12.53
C THR A 243 19.90 2.85 -12.63
N SER A 244 18.95 2.76 -11.69
CA SER A 244 17.94 1.69 -11.71
C SER A 244 16.90 1.80 -12.84
N ILE A 245 16.89 2.88 -13.63
CA ILE A 245 15.98 3.00 -14.80
C ILE A 245 16.55 2.31 -16.04
N ASP A 246 17.87 2.16 -16.08
CA ASP A 246 18.63 1.64 -17.21
C ASP A 246 18.59 0.10 -17.23
N TYR A 247 18.21 -0.52 -16.11
CA TYR A 247 17.91 -1.95 -15.99
C TYR A 247 16.52 -2.26 -16.56
N VAL A 248 16.47 -2.78 -17.79
CA VAL A 248 15.25 -3.10 -18.57
C VAL A 248 15.12 -4.60 -18.81
N SER A 249 13.94 -5.09 -19.20
CA SER A 249 13.73 -6.53 -19.49
C SER A 249 14.26 -6.92 -20.88
N PRO A 250 15.02 -8.03 -21.03
CA PRO A 250 15.50 -8.51 -22.35
C PRO A 250 14.36 -9.04 -23.24
N GLY A 251 14.55 -9.03 -24.57
CA GLY A 251 13.60 -9.67 -25.52
C GLY A 251 14.13 -9.92 -26.94
N ASN A 252 13.87 -11.16 -27.43
CA ASN A 252 14.38 -12.11 -28.50
C ASN A 252 14.81 -11.69 -29.94
N LEU A 253 15.80 -12.41 -30.54
CA LEU A 253 17.02 -11.80 -31.15
C LEU A 253 18.08 -12.80 -31.86
N THR A 254 18.47 -12.71 -33.18
CA THR A 254 19.43 -13.66 -33.95
C THR A 254 20.12 -13.19 -35.34
N MET A 255 21.16 -13.89 -35.94
CA MET A 255 21.97 -13.60 -37.21
C MET A 255 22.32 -14.86 -38.09
N GLY A 256 22.80 -14.74 -39.36
CA GLY A 256 22.70 -15.79 -40.43
C GLY A 256 23.95 -16.40 -41.16
N ASP A 257 23.71 -17.28 -42.15
CA ASP A 257 24.36 -18.61 -42.39
C ASP A 257 25.53 -18.73 -43.42
N GLN A 258 26.25 -19.85 -43.41
CA GLN A 258 27.29 -20.31 -44.36
C GLN A 258 27.29 -21.84 -44.65
N SER A 259 26.35 -22.63 -44.12
CA SER A 259 26.24 -24.05 -44.49
C SER A 259 25.55 -24.28 -45.84
N ALA A 260 25.41 -25.54 -46.24
CA ALA A 260 24.52 -25.91 -47.33
C ALA A 260 23.40 -26.77 -46.72
N PRO A 261 22.14 -26.59 -47.12
CA PRO A 261 21.01 -27.07 -46.36
C PRO A 261 21.05 -28.58 -46.17
N VAL A 262 21.04 -28.99 -44.93
CA VAL A 262 20.89 -30.36 -44.47
C VAL A 262 19.40 -30.63 -44.30
N PHE A 263 18.90 -31.72 -44.91
CA PHE A 263 17.54 -32.15 -44.61
C PHE A 263 17.41 -32.52 -43.12
N ALA A 264 16.35 -32.05 -42.49
CA ALA A 264 16.04 -32.42 -41.12
C ALA A 264 15.91 -33.95 -40.97
N SER A 265 16.10 -34.45 -39.75
CA SER A 265 16.00 -35.90 -39.48
C SER A 265 14.63 -36.43 -39.92
N THR A 266 14.62 -37.53 -40.69
CA THR A 266 13.44 -38.13 -41.38
C THR A 266 12.92 -37.41 -42.64
N TYR A 267 13.54 -36.31 -43.08
CA TYR A 267 13.19 -35.62 -44.32
C TYR A 267 14.20 -35.88 -45.45
N PRO A 268 13.82 -35.63 -46.72
CA PRO A 268 12.45 -35.42 -47.21
C PRO A 268 11.55 -36.64 -46.98
N LYS A 269 10.24 -36.41 -46.81
CA LYS A 269 9.24 -37.46 -46.55
C LYS A 269 7.96 -37.23 -47.34
N VAL A 270 7.09 -38.23 -47.34
CA VAL A 270 5.75 -38.18 -47.93
C VAL A 270 4.71 -38.06 -46.83
N LEU A 271 3.70 -37.22 -47.06
CA LEU A 271 2.52 -37.00 -46.23
C LEU A 271 1.24 -37.05 -47.09
N ASN A 272 0.08 -37.03 -46.44
CA ASN A 272 -1.24 -36.83 -47.05
C ASN A 272 -1.44 -37.69 -48.32
N GLU A 273 -1.07 -38.97 -48.22
CA GLU A 273 -1.22 -39.95 -49.28
C GLU A 273 -2.71 -40.14 -49.54
N THR A 274 -3.21 -39.58 -50.64
CA THR A 274 -4.60 -39.77 -51.10
C THR A 274 -4.62 -40.81 -52.24
N PRO A 275 -5.80 -41.17 -52.77
CA PRO A 275 -5.86 -41.99 -53.97
C PRO A 275 -5.21 -41.40 -55.24
N THR A 276 -4.93 -40.09 -55.35
CA THR A 276 -4.36 -39.52 -56.60
C THR A 276 -3.31 -38.42 -56.40
N THR A 277 -3.03 -38.08 -55.16
CA THR A 277 -2.04 -37.10 -54.74
C THR A 277 -1.27 -37.62 -53.55
N LEU A 278 -0.09 -37.05 -53.34
CA LEU A 278 0.61 -37.11 -52.07
C LEU A 278 1.32 -35.78 -51.87
N ASP A 279 1.66 -35.47 -50.64
CA ASP A 279 2.38 -34.27 -50.27
C ASP A 279 3.84 -34.61 -50.02
N LEU A 280 4.73 -34.08 -50.87
CA LEU A 280 6.17 -34.11 -50.61
C LEU A 280 6.47 -33.04 -49.56
N ALA A 281 6.81 -33.48 -48.35
CA ALA A 281 7.26 -32.61 -47.27
C ALA A 281 8.79 -32.55 -47.28
N VAL A 282 9.31 -31.33 -47.38
CA VAL A 282 10.75 -31.04 -47.34
C VAL A 282 11.00 -30.01 -46.25
N GLN A 283 11.95 -30.29 -45.38
CA GLN A 283 12.42 -29.44 -44.30
C GLN A 283 13.95 -29.47 -44.33
N ILE A 284 14.57 -28.30 -44.24
CA ILE A 284 16.01 -28.06 -44.22
C ILE A 284 16.33 -27.07 -43.09
N ASN A 285 17.56 -27.04 -42.60
CA ASN A 285 17.97 -26.19 -41.46
C ASN A 285 18.14 -24.69 -41.76
N GLU A 286 17.87 -24.24 -42.99
CA GLU A 286 18.09 -22.87 -43.47
C GLU A 286 17.06 -22.52 -44.57
N ASP A 287 16.84 -21.25 -44.92
CA ASP A 287 15.93 -20.88 -46.02
C ASP A 287 16.54 -21.31 -47.38
N GLY A 288 15.71 -21.61 -48.39
CA GLY A 288 16.24 -22.14 -49.64
C GLY A 288 15.24 -22.63 -50.69
N ILE A 289 15.69 -23.53 -51.57
CA ILE A 289 14.92 -24.14 -52.65
C ILE A 289 15.24 -25.63 -52.77
N ALA A 290 14.22 -26.48 -52.66
CA ALA A 290 14.31 -27.88 -53.09
C ALA A 290 13.84 -28.05 -54.54
N TYR A 291 14.54 -28.94 -55.25
CA TYR A 291 14.18 -29.47 -56.56
C TYR A 291 13.83 -30.95 -56.41
N TYR A 292 12.79 -31.42 -57.11
CA TYR A 292 12.40 -32.82 -57.08
C TYR A 292 12.00 -33.39 -58.45
N VAL A 293 12.18 -34.70 -58.60
CA VAL A 293 11.65 -35.50 -59.71
C VAL A 293 10.98 -36.77 -59.17
N VAL A 294 9.87 -37.16 -59.79
CA VAL A 294 9.10 -38.38 -59.49
C VAL A 294 9.24 -39.33 -60.66
N LEU A 295 9.62 -40.58 -60.38
CA LEU A 295 9.87 -41.65 -61.34
C LEU A 295 9.01 -42.87 -61.02
N GLU A 296 8.94 -43.84 -61.94
CA GLU A 296 8.38 -45.16 -61.64
C GLU A 296 9.23 -45.84 -60.56
N ASP A 297 8.62 -46.68 -59.71
CA ASP A 297 9.35 -47.51 -58.73
C ASP A 297 10.53 -48.23 -59.40
N SER A 298 11.69 -48.17 -58.74
CA SER A 298 12.94 -48.83 -59.13
C SER A 298 13.57 -48.30 -60.42
N ALA A 299 13.45 -47.00 -60.69
CA ALA A 299 14.13 -46.32 -61.79
C ALA A 299 15.63 -46.07 -61.52
N ASP A 300 16.43 -45.86 -62.59
CA ASP A 300 17.85 -45.48 -62.45
C ASP A 300 17.98 -44.08 -61.81
N ALA A 301 18.87 -43.95 -60.81
CA ALA A 301 19.00 -42.74 -60.01
C ALA A 301 19.55 -41.53 -60.81
N PRO A 302 18.94 -40.33 -60.69
CA PRO A 302 19.42 -39.10 -61.30
C PRO A 302 20.51 -38.40 -60.47
N THR A 303 21.38 -37.66 -61.14
CA THR A 303 22.36 -36.75 -60.52
C THR A 303 21.73 -35.44 -60.04
N VAL A 304 22.41 -34.71 -59.15
CA VAL A 304 21.97 -33.37 -58.67
C VAL A 304 21.63 -32.41 -59.82
N ALA A 305 22.45 -32.40 -60.87
CA ALA A 305 22.22 -31.57 -62.05
C ALA A 305 20.97 -32.00 -62.86
N GLU A 306 20.65 -33.29 -62.89
CA GLU A 306 19.46 -33.82 -63.57
C GLU A 306 18.18 -33.56 -62.76
N VAL A 307 18.22 -33.67 -61.43
CA VAL A 307 17.09 -33.29 -60.56
C VAL A 307 16.81 -31.78 -60.65
N LYS A 308 17.85 -30.94 -60.59
CA LYS A 308 17.71 -29.49 -60.79
C LYS A 308 17.22 -29.12 -62.20
N ALA A 309 17.47 -29.97 -63.20
CA ALA A 309 16.94 -29.85 -64.55
C ALA A 309 15.54 -30.48 -64.75
N GLY A 310 14.95 -31.12 -63.74
CA GLY A 310 13.63 -31.76 -63.81
C GLY A 310 13.59 -33.09 -64.59
N THR A 311 14.72 -33.79 -64.70
CA THR A 311 14.88 -35.02 -65.51
C THR A 311 15.37 -36.22 -64.69
N GLY A 312 14.99 -37.42 -65.11
CA GLY A 312 15.57 -38.68 -64.62
C GLY A 312 16.93 -38.99 -65.25
N SER A 313 17.59 -40.06 -64.78
CA SER A 313 18.94 -40.45 -65.19
C SER A 313 19.12 -40.54 -66.72
N GLY A 314 20.18 -39.93 -67.24
CA GLY A 314 20.46 -39.88 -68.68
C GLY A 314 19.53 -38.94 -69.48
N GLY A 315 18.77 -38.08 -68.80
CA GLY A 315 17.78 -37.19 -69.42
C GLY A 315 16.41 -37.82 -69.67
N ALA A 316 16.02 -38.83 -68.88
CA ALA A 316 14.69 -39.42 -68.94
C ALA A 316 13.60 -38.42 -68.49
N ALA A 317 12.37 -38.60 -68.98
CA ALA A 317 11.24 -37.77 -68.56
C ALA A 317 10.72 -38.22 -67.19
N ALA A 318 10.55 -37.29 -66.25
CA ALA A 318 9.92 -37.56 -64.96
C ALA A 318 8.39 -37.56 -65.07
N ILE A 319 7.71 -38.34 -64.22
CA ILE A 319 6.25 -38.41 -64.10
C ILE A 319 5.70 -37.06 -63.62
N ALA A 320 6.35 -36.52 -62.59
CA ALA A 320 6.21 -35.14 -62.14
C ALA A 320 7.60 -34.60 -61.79
N ASN A 321 7.79 -33.29 -61.88
CA ASN A 321 8.98 -32.61 -61.40
C ASN A 321 8.61 -31.19 -60.98
N GLY A 322 9.46 -30.56 -60.20
CA GLY A 322 9.27 -29.17 -59.81
C GLY A 322 10.32 -28.68 -58.85
N ASN A 323 10.04 -27.50 -58.31
CA ASN A 323 10.75 -26.94 -57.17
C ASN A 323 9.76 -26.29 -56.21
N MET A 324 10.27 -26.00 -55.02
CA MET A 324 9.58 -25.34 -53.93
C MET A 324 10.60 -24.52 -53.16
N THR A 325 10.28 -23.26 -52.91
CA THR A 325 10.97 -22.46 -51.89
C THR A 325 10.68 -23.06 -50.52
N LEU A 326 11.69 -23.01 -49.66
CA LEU A 326 11.73 -23.58 -48.33
C LEU A 326 12.08 -22.46 -47.35
N THR A 327 11.58 -22.56 -46.13
CA THR A 327 12.01 -21.74 -44.99
C THR A 327 12.58 -22.67 -43.92
N ALA A 328 13.62 -22.21 -43.22
CA ALA A 328 14.39 -22.95 -42.24
C ALA A 328 13.48 -23.65 -41.22
N ASP A 329 13.69 -24.95 -41.01
CA ASP A 329 12.97 -25.81 -40.09
C ASP A 329 11.42 -25.78 -40.22
N ILE A 330 10.88 -25.34 -41.36
CA ILE A 330 9.44 -25.40 -41.66
C ILE A 330 9.15 -26.52 -42.67
N ASP A 331 8.12 -27.34 -42.37
CA ASP A 331 7.53 -28.30 -43.31
C ASP A 331 6.96 -27.56 -44.52
N SER A 332 7.79 -27.44 -45.55
CA SER A 332 7.36 -26.96 -46.85
C SER A 332 6.75 -28.15 -47.57
N ILE A 333 5.47 -28.03 -47.93
CA ILE A 333 4.69 -29.11 -48.52
C ILE A 333 4.39 -28.81 -49.99
N LYS A 334 4.66 -29.80 -50.85
CA LYS A 334 4.29 -29.76 -52.27
C LYS A 334 3.39 -30.94 -52.63
N THR A 335 2.12 -30.65 -52.89
CA THR A 335 1.20 -31.65 -53.45
C THR A 335 1.64 -32.08 -54.85
N ILE A 336 2.05 -33.33 -54.97
CA ILE A 336 2.35 -34.02 -56.21
C ILE A 336 1.03 -34.60 -56.73
N THR A 337 0.57 -34.05 -57.86
CA THR A 337 -0.69 -34.43 -58.50
C THR A 337 -0.46 -35.27 -59.75
N GLY A 338 -1.46 -36.08 -60.14
CA GLY A 338 -1.40 -36.89 -61.36
C GLY A 338 -0.88 -38.31 -61.12
N LEU A 339 -0.86 -38.74 -59.86
CA LEU A 339 -0.52 -40.10 -59.45
C LEU A 339 -1.75 -41.01 -59.59
N THR A 340 -1.51 -42.32 -59.65
CA THR A 340 -2.55 -43.35 -59.76
C THR A 340 -2.81 -43.97 -58.40
N GLN A 341 -4.06 -44.31 -58.08
CA GLN A 341 -4.42 -44.93 -56.79
C GLN A 341 -3.78 -46.31 -56.60
N ASN A 342 -3.39 -46.62 -55.37
CA ASN A 342 -2.72 -47.87 -55.00
C ASN A 342 -1.49 -48.15 -55.92
N THR A 343 -0.60 -47.16 -56.08
CA THR A 343 0.59 -47.23 -56.93
C THR A 343 1.81 -46.65 -56.23
N ASP A 344 2.97 -47.31 -56.40
CA ASP A 344 4.24 -46.95 -55.76
C ASP A 344 5.15 -46.14 -56.71
N TYR A 345 5.96 -45.23 -56.15
CA TYR A 345 6.80 -44.25 -56.86
C TYR A 345 8.15 -43.99 -56.20
N ASP A 346 9.15 -43.62 -57.01
CA ASP A 346 10.47 -43.15 -56.58
C ASP A 346 10.55 -41.62 -56.66
N ILE A 347 10.81 -40.92 -55.55
CA ILE A 347 11.00 -39.47 -55.54
C ILE A 347 12.46 -39.14 -55.21
N TYR A 348 13.12 -38.30 -56.02
CA TYR A 348 14.46 -37.80 -55.76
C TYR A 348 14.44 -36.29 -55.52
N VAL A 349 15.09 -35.83 -54.44
CA VAL A 349 15.10 -34.42 -54.00
C VAL A 349 16.54 -33.94 -53.76
N VAL A 350 16.81 -32.65 -54.03
CA VAL A 350 18.04 -31.94 -53.65
C VAL A 350 17.72 -30.49 -53.30
N ALA A 351 18.38 -29.92 -52.29
CA ALA A 351 18.19 -28.53 -51.85
C ALA A 351 19.45 -27.65 -52.06
N GLU A 352 19.22 -26.35 -52.22
CA GLU A 352 20.19 -25.26 -52.07
C GLU A 352 19.59 -24.15 -51.19
N ASP A 353 20.41 -23.39 -50.48
CA ASP A 353 19.96 -22.28 -49.64
C ASP A 353 19.54 -21.03 -50.47
N ASP A 354 19.09 -19.98 -49.79
CA ASP A 354 18.75 -18.69 -50.39
C ASP A 354 19.88 -17.63 -50.32
N GLU A 355 21.06 -18.01 -49.82
CA GLU A 355 22.25 -17.18 -49.74
C GLU A 355 22.78 -16.81 -51.13
N ILE A 356 23.58 -15.73 -51.25
CA ILE A 356 24.06 -15.18 -52.51
C ILE A 356 25.60 -15.15 -52.49
N PRO A 357 26.29 -16.23 -52.92
CA PRO A 357 25.81 -17.30 -53.81
C PRO A 357 25.27 -18.56 -53.10
N PRO A 358 24.27 -19.26 -53.67
CA PRO A 358 23.66 -20.42 -53.01
C PRO A 358 24.60 -21.62 -52.85
N ASN A 359 24.55 -22.29 -51.69
CA ASN A 359 25.25 -23.54 -51.45
C ASN A 359 24.30 -24.73 -51.69
N ILE A 360 24.67 -25.63 -52.61
CA ILE A 360 23.83 -26.78 -53.01
C ILE A 360 24.32 -28.09 -52.41
N GLN A 361 23.40 -28.93 -51.95
CA GLN A 361 23.67 -30.30 -51.50
C GLN A 361 24.43 -31.12 -52.55
N SER A 362 25.42 -31.89 -52.09
CA SER A 362 26.33 -32.65 -52.98
C SER A 362 25.76 -33.96 -53.53
N SER A 363 24.58 -34.40 -53.08
CA SER A 363 23.91 -35.63 -53.52
C SER A 363 22.38 -35.51 -53.44
N THR A 364 21.69 -36.28 -54.28
CA THR A 364 20.22 -36.42 -54.23
C THR A 364 19.79 -37.40 -53.14
N THR A 365 18.65 -37.14 -52.49
CA THR A 365 18.02 -38.05 -51.52
C THR A 365 16.79 -38.70 -52.12
N LYS A 366 16.61 -40.02 -51.91
CA LYS A 366 15.47 -40.81 -52.41
C LYS A 366 14.41 -41.00 -51.33
N ILE A 367 13.13 -40.89 -51.70
CA ILE A 367 11.96 -41.30 -50.91
C ILE A 367 11.15 -42.32 -51.73
N ASP A 368 10.68 -43.38 -51.09
CA ASP A 368 9.70 -44.32 -51.64
C ASP A 368 8.29 -43.85 -51.24
N ALA A 369 7.31 -43.90 -52.15
CA ALA A 369 6.01 -43.25 -51.96
C ALA A 369 4.81 -44.07 -52.50
N SER A 370 3.68 -44.08 -51.81
CA SER A 370 2.46 -44.84 -52.21
C SER A 370 1.17 -43.99 -52.14
N THR A 371 0.07 -44.49 -52.71
CA THR A 371 -1.26 -43.82 -52.72
C THR A 371 -2.38 -44.71 -52.16
N THR A 372 -3.42 -44.11 -51.57
CA THR A 372 -4.39 -44.79 -50.66
C THR A 372 -5.79 -45.05 -51.26
N ILE A 373 -6.80 -45.29 -50.40
CA ILE A 373 -8.22 -45.52 -50.72
C ILE A 373 -9.11 -44.44 -50.05
N ALA A 374 -10.35 -44.26 -50.52
CA ALA A 374 -11.25 -43.19 -50.05
C ALA A 374 -12.17 -43.62 -48.88
N ASP A 375 -12.52 -42.65 -48.02
CA ASP A 375 -13.36 -42.80 -46.82
C ASP A 375 -14.86 -42.52 -47.06
N VAL A 376 -15.73 -43.05 -46.19
CA VAL A 376 -17.21 -43.10 -46.33
C VAL A 376 -18.01 -43.17 -44.99
N THR A 377 -17.42 -42.93 -43.82
CA THR A 377 -18.11 -43.02 -42.50
C THR A 377 -18.27 -41.65 -41.82
N PRO A 378 -19.43 -41.35 -41.15
CA PRO A 378 -19.60 -40.11 -40.38
C PRO A 378 -19.22 -40.22 -38.89
N PRO A 379 -18.96 -39.08 -38.22
CA PRO A 379 -18.40 -39.05 -36.86
C PRO A 379 -19.40 -39.41 -35.76
N GLU A 380 -18.90 -40.00 -34.68
CA GLU A 380 -19.60 -40.28 -33.43
C GLU A 380 -19.10 -39.35 -32.31
N PHE A 381 -20.02 -38.87 -31.46
CA PHE A 381 -19.63 -38.11 -30.26
C PHE A 381 -19.00 -39.03 -29.21
N ALA A 382 -17.97 -38.53 -28.52
CA ALA A 382 -17.38 -39.21 -27.38
C ALA A 382 -18.39 -39.36 -26.22
N ALA A 383 -18.15 -40.34 -25.34
CA ALA A 383 -19.03 -40.59 -24.20
C ALA A 383 -19.12 -39.36 -23.27
N THR A 384 -20.34 -39.00 -22.85
CA THR A 384 -20.70 -37.78 -22.09
C THR A 384 -20.70 -36.46 -22.87
N TYR A 385 -20.47 -36.48 -24.19
CA TYR A 385 -20.57 -35.31 -25.06
C TYR A 385 -21.83 -35.35 -25.95
N PRO A 386 -22.31 -34.18 -26.42
CA PRO A 386 -21.93 -32.83 -26.00
C PRO A 386 -22.49 -32.46 -24.60
N LYS A 387 -21.90 -31.46 -23.92
CA LYS A 387 -22.26 -31.06 -22.55
C LYS A 387 -22.03 -29.56 -22.30
N ILE A 388 -22.66 -28.99 -21.28
CA ILE A 388 -22.30 -27.64 -20.76
C ILE A 388 -21.22 -27.77 -19.68
N ILE A 389 -20.23 -26.88 -19.69
CA ILE A 389 -19.12 -26.85 -18.72
C ILE A 389 -19.05 -25.59 -17.85
N GLU A 390 -19.54 -24.45 -18.34
CA GLU A 390 -19.67 -23.21 -17.56
C GLU A 390 -21.05 -22.56 -17.79
N THR A 391 -21.56 -21.85 -16.78
CA THR A 391 -22.86 -21.18 -16.79
C THR A 391 -22.78 -19.86 -16.03
N THR A 392 -23.24 -18.78 -16.64
CA THR A 392 -23.38 -17.46 -15.99
C THR A 392 -24.83 -16.97 -16.05
N THR A 393 -25.08 -15.71 -15.70
CA THR A 393 -26.41 -15.09 -15.87
C THR A 393 -26.80 -14.89 -17.32
N THR A 394 -25.87 -14.81 -18.28
CA THR A 394 -26.20 -14.56 -19.71
C THR A 394 -25.38 -15.39 -20.68
N THR A 395 -24.56 -16.33 -20.20
CA THR A 395 -23.73 -17.19 -21.05
C THR A 395 -23.76 -18.65 -20.60
N LEU A 396 -23.49 -19.55 -21.55
CA LEU A 396 -23.21 -20.97 -21.34
C LEU A 396 -21.97 -21.33 -22.15
N GLU A 397 -21.15 -22.27 -21.68
CA GLU A 397 -20.07 -22.85 -22.48
C GLU A 397 -20.40 -24.30 -22.87
N LEU A 398 -20.52 -24.54 -24.18
CA LEU A 398 -20.83 -25.84 -24.79
C LEU A 398 -19.55 -26.55 -25.21
N ALA A 399 -19.27 -27.71 -24.63
CA ALA A 399 -18.13 -28.57 -24.98
C ALA A 399 -18.55 -29.77 -25.84
N VAL A 400 -17.74 -30.09 -26.85
CA VAL A 400 -17.97 -31.17 -27.83
C VAL A 400 -16.67 -31.93 -28.10
N GLN A 401 -16.78 -33.24 -28.37
CA GLN A 401 -15.66 -34.13 -28.73
C GLN A 401 -16.20 -35.23 -29.66
N ILE A 402 -15.48 -35.53 -30.75
CA ILE A 402 -15.83 -36.56 -31.77
C ILE A 402 -14.64 -37.48 -32.05
N ASN A 403 -14.89 -38.66 -32.63
CA ASN A 403 -13.89 -39.73 -32.82
C ASN A 403 -13.01 -39.62 -34.10
N GLU A 404 -13.22 -38.60 -34.93
CA GLU A 404 -12.46 -38.33 -36.16
C GLU A 404 -12.44 -36.81 -36.44
N ASP A 405 -11.56 -36.33 -37.31
CA ASP A 405 -11.42 -34.90 -37.60
C ASP A 405 -12.67 -34.35 -38.32
N GLY A 406 -13.10 -33.14 -37.95
CA GLY A 406 -14.34 -32.57 -38.47
C GLY A 406 -14.83 -31.34 -37.72
N LYS A 407 -16.15 -31.21 -37.59
CA LYS A 407 -16.79 -30.09 -36.86
C LYS A 407 -18.20 -30.41 -36.40
N ALA A 408 -18.62 -29.72 -35.34
CA ALA A 408 -19.99 -29.74 -34.84
C ALA A 408 -20.67 -28.39 -35.05
N TYR A 409 -21.95 -28.42 -35.42
CA TYR A 409 -22.84 -27.26 -35.48
C TYR A 409 -23.79 -27.31 -34.30
N PHE A 410 -24.13 -26.14 -33.74
CA PHE A 410 -25.16 -26.02 -32.71
C PHE A 410 -26.16 -24.91 -33.00
N VAL A 411 -27.38 -25.07 -32.49
CA VAL A 411 -28.41 -24.03 -32.40
C VAL A 411 -29.02 -24.02 -31.01
N VAL A 412 -29.38 -22.84 -30.53
CA VAL A 412 -30.01 -22.60 -29.22
C VAL A 412 -31.44 -22.11 -29.45
N LEU A 413 -32.41 -22.72 -28.77
CA LEU A 413 -33.84 -22.42 -28.88
C LEU A 413 -34.44 -22.19 -27.48
N GLU A 414 -35.62 -21.59 -27.42
CA GLU A 414 -36.42 -21.50 -26.19
C GLU A 414 -36.67 -22.92 -25.62
N ASN A 415 -36.71 -23.07 -24.30
CA ASN A 415 -37.07 -24.35 -23.67
C ASN A 415 -38.43 -24.88 -24.20
N ASP A 416 -38.50 -26.19 -24.46
CA ASP A 416 -39.65 -26.90 -25.07
C ASP A 416 -39.98 -26.49 -26.52
N ALA A 417 -39.04 -25.88 -27.24
CA ALA A 417 -39.18 -25.61 -28.67
C ALA A 417 -39.30 -26.91 -29.51
N THR A 418 -39.83 -26.79 -30.73
CA THR A 418 -39.90 -27.95 -31.63
C THR A 418 -38.51 -28.28 -32.19
N ALA A 419 -38.06 -29.51 -31.93
CA ALA A 419 -36.71 -29.98 -32.28
C ALA A 419 -36.36 -29.79 -33.78
N PRO A 420 -35.20 -29.20 -34.11
CA PRO A 420 -34.74 -28.96 -35.47
C PRO A 420 -34.28 -30.25 -36.18
N SER A 421 -34.25 -30.23 -37.51
CA SER A 421 -33.61 -31.27 -38.32
C SER A 421 -32.09 -31.05 -38.43
N VAL A 422 -31.34 -32.08 -38.82
CA VAL A 422 -29.89 -31.97 -39.11
C VAL A 422 -29.59 -30.86 -40.12
N SER A 423 -30.45 -30.67 -41.12
CA SER A 423 -30.32 -29.58 -42.10
C SER A 423 -30.63 -28.19 -41.52
N ASP A 424 -31.50 -28.09 -40.52
CA ASP A 424 -31.78 -26.81 -39.86
C ASP A 424 -30.61 -26.41 -38.95
N VAL A 425 -30.08 -27.34 -38.15
CA VAL A 425 -28.91 -27.07 -37.27
C VAL A 425 -27.68 -26.68 -38.10
N LYS A 426 -27.39 -27.38 -39.20
CA LYS A 426 -26.32 -27.01 -40.15
C LYS A 426 -26.55 -25.68 -40.88
N ALA A 427 -27.79 -25.16 -40.89
CA ALA A 427 -28.12 -23.86 -41.45
C ALA A 427 -28.18 -22.74 -40.39
N GLY A 428 -27.93 -23.05 -39.11
CA GLY A 428 -28.05 -22.10 -38.01
C GLY A 428 -29.50 -21.76 -37.63
N THR A 429 -30.46 -22.63 -37.94
CA THR A 429 -31.90 -22.38 -37.76
C THR A 429 -32.61 -23.40 -36.87
N GLY A 430 -33.73 -22.98 -36.29
CA GLY A 430 -34.71 -23.86 -35.65
C GLY A 430 -35.54 -24.65 -36.68
N ASN A 431 -36.41 -25.54 -36.18
CA ASN A 431 -37.21 -26.46 -36.99
C ASN A 431 -37.97 -25.74 -38.14
N GLY A 432 -37.66 -26.14 -39.38
CA GLY A 432 -38.32 -25.61 -40.58
C GLY A 432 -37.80 -24.24 -41.04
N GLY A 433 -36.67 -23.78 -40.52
CA GLY A 433 -36.04 -22.51 -40.90
C GLY A 433 -36.44 -21.30 -40.05
N GLU A 434 -37.06 -21.53 -38.89
CA GLU A 434 -37.32 -20.46 -37.91
C GLU A 434 -35.99 -19.95 -37.29
N PRO A 435 -35.91 -18.69 -36.81
CA PRO A 435 -34.69 -18.17 -36.20
C PRO A 435 -34.29 -18.95 -34.94
N ALA A 436 -32.99 -19.25 -34.80
CA ALA A 436 -32.42 -19.65 -33.53
C ALA A 436 -32.13 -18.41 -32.66
N ILE A 437 -32.03 -18.60 -31.34
CA ILE A 437 -31.59 -17.56 -30.39
C ILE A 437 -30.09 -17.29 -30.60
N ASP A 438 -29.32 -18.38 -30.69
CA ASP A 438 -27.89 -18.37 -30.97
C ASP A 438 -27.54 -19.60 -31.81
N ASN A 439 -26.42 -19.57 -32.53
CA ASN A 439 -25.93 -20.67 -33.35
C ASN A 439 -24.44 -20.52 -33.66
N GLY A 440 -23.74 -21.65 -33.86
CA GLY A 440 -22.32 -21.61 -34.19
C GLY A 440 -21.78 -22.94 -34.71
N GLU A 441 -20.50 -22.92 -35.07
CA GLU A 441 -19.70 -24.08 -35.45
C GLU A 441 -18.47 -24.21 -34.54
N ILE A 442 -18.12 -25.46 -34.21
CA ILE A 442 -16.97 -25.83 -33.39
C ILE A 442 -16.09 -26.73 -34.25
N LEU A 443 -14.89 -26.27 -34.59
CA LEU A 443 -13.88 -27.10 -35.28
C LEU A 443 -13.33 -28.13 -34.29
N LEU A 444 -13.22 -29.38 -34.71
CA LEU A 444 -12.89 -30.50 -33.84
C LEU A 444 -11.80 -31.37 -34.48
N SER A 445 -10.82 -31.75 -33.66
CA SER A 445 -9.88 -32.82 -33.98
C SER A 445 -10.30 -34.12 -33.29
N ALA A 446 -9.95 -35.25 -33.89
CA ALA A 446 -10.24 -36.58 -33.38
C ALA A 446 -9.86 -36.72 -31.89
N ASP A 447 -10.78 -37.30 -31.11
CA ASP A 447 -10.68 -37.57 -29.68
C ASP A 447 -10.25 -36.35 -28.83
N THR A 448 -10.47 -35.11 -29.31
CA THR A 448 -10.09 -33.87 -28.61
C THR A 448 -11.32 -33.01 -28.27
N GLU A 449 -11.44 -32.57 -27.01
CA GLU A 449 -12.49 -31.64 -26.57
C GLU A 449 -12.21 -30.23 -27.12
N ASN A 450 -13.24 -29.59 -27.68
CA ASN A 450 -13.25 -28.14 -27.95
C ASN A 450 -14.61 -27.56 -27.54
N SER A 451 -14.66 -26.25 -27.30
CA SER A 451 -15.86 -25.57 -26.77
C SER A 451 -16.24 -24.31 -27.56
N ALA A 452 -17.47 -23.84 -27.31
CA ALA A 452 -17.94 -22.52 -27.72
C ALA A 452 -18.74 -21.85 -26.59
N ILE A 453 -18.51 -20.55 -26.42
CA ILE A 453 -19.32 -19.71 -25.55
C ILE A 453 -20.57 -19.28 -26.33
N ILE A 454 -21.72 -19.53 -25.73
CA ILE A 454 -23.05 -19.06 -26.14
C ILE A 454 -23.31 -17.80 -25.30
N ASP A 455 -23.39 -16.63 -25.92
CA ASP A 455 -23.42 -15.33 -25.20
C ASP A 455 -24.70 -14.51 -25.39
N SER A 456 -25.62 -14.98 -26.24
CA SER A 456 -26.87 -14.29 -26.58
C SER A 456 -28.05 -14.64 -25.67
N LEU A 457 -27.79 -15.04 -24.41
CA LEU A 457 -28.82 -15.57 -23.50
C LEU A 457 -29.35 -14.52 -22.52
N SER A 458 -30.58 -14.75 -22.06
CA SER A 458 -31.27 -13.95 -21.05
C SER A 458 -31.08 -14.55 -19.65
N GLU A 459 -31.22 -13.72 -18.62
CA GLU A 459 -31.04 -14.12 -17.23
C GLU A 459 -32.15 -15.04 -16.70
N SER A 460 -31.75 -15.99 -15.85
CA SER A 460 -32.63 -16.97 -15.19
C SER A 460 -33.61 -17.65 -16.16
N THR A 461 -33.13 -18.06 -17.33
CA THR A 461 -33.93 -18.59 -18.44
C THR A 461 -33.45 -19.98 -18.84
N ASP A 462 -34.40 -20.87 -19.14
CA ASP A 462 -34.20 -22.26 -19.57
C ASP A 462 -34.13 -22.35 -21.11
N TYR A 463 -33.24 -23.19 -21.66
CA TYR A 463 -32.89 -23.29 -23.09
C TYR A 463 -32.73 -24.73 -23.58
N ASP A 464 -33.07 -24.93 -24.85
CA ASP A 464 -32.86 -26.17 -25.61
C ASP A 464 -31.69 -25.99 -26.60
N ILE A 465 -30.60 -26.75 -26.45
CA ILE A 465 -29.43 -26.69 -27.33
C ILE A 465 -29.37 -27.96 -28.17
N TYR A 466 -29.28 -27.83 -29.49
CA TYR A 466 -29.21 -28.96 -30.43
C TYR A 466 -27.89 -28.96 -31.20
N VAL A 467 -27.19 -30.10 -31.21
CA VAL A 467 -25.84 -30.25 -31.77
C VAL A 467 -25.79 -31.39 -32.80
N VAL A 468 -25.01 -31.24 -33.87
CA VAL A 468 -24.74 -32.31 -34.87
C VAL A 468 -23.35 -32.17 -35.50
N ALA A 469 -22.66 -33.28 -35.77
CA ALA A 469 -21.32 -33.29 -36.37
C ALA A 469 -21.26 -33.80 -37.82
N GLU A 470 -20.23 -33.35 -38.53
CA GLU A 470 -19.74 -33.89 -39.81
C GLU A 470 -18.22 -33.99 -39.81
N ASP A 471 -17.68 -34.95 -40.57
CA ASP A 471 -16.23 -35.12 -40.78
C ASP A 471 -15.66 -34.09 -41.78
N ASP A 472 -14.35 -34.19 -42.03
CA ASP A 472 -13.62 -33.39 -43.01
C ASP A 472 -13.48 -34.07 -44.40
N ALA A 473 -14.14 -35.21 -44.64
CA ALA A 473 -14.04 -35.95 -45.89
C ALA A 473 -14.56 -35.13 -47.09
N VAL A 474 -14.20 -35.54 -48.31
CA VAL A 474 -14.59 -34.82 -49.54
C VAL A 474 -15.32 -35.76 -50.52
N PRO A 475 -16.66 -35.76 -50.56
CA PRO A 475 -17.61 -34.94 -49.79
C PRO A 475 -17.76 -35.39 -48.31
N PRO A 476 -18.14 -34.49 -47.38
CA PRO A 476 -18.26 -34.85 -45.97
C PRO A 476 -19.40 -35.83 -45.69
N ASN A 477 -19.23 -36.72 -44.71
CA ASN A 477 -20.31 -37.51 -44.14
C ASN A 477 -20.84 -36.81 -42.88
N THR A 478 -22.15 -36.77 -42.71
CA THR A 478 -22.82 -36.08 -41.58
C THR A 478 -23.59 -37.09 -40.72
N GLN A 479 -23.60 -36.87 -39.40
CA GLN A 479 -24.46 -37.61 -38.47
C GLN A 479 -25.94 -37.58 -38.89
N SER A 480 -26.64 -38.70 -38.65
CA SER A 480 -28.03 -38.88 -39.11
C SER A 480 -29.11 -38.25 -38.21
N SER A 481 -28.74 -37.71 -37.04
CA SER A 481 -29.64 -37.09 -36.06
C SER A 481 -28.92 -36.04 -35.21
N VAL A 482 -29.69 -35.09 -34.67
CA VAL A 482 -29.21 -34.08 -33.71
C VAL A 482 -29.25 -34.62 -32.27
N THR A 483 -28.36 -34.15 -31.41
CA THR A 483 -28.35 -34.40 -29.95
C THR A 483 -28.86 -33.17 -29.20
N LYS A 484 -29.76 -33.35 -28.23
CA LYS A 484 -30.30 -32.27 -27.37
C LYS A 484 -29.54 -32.19 -26.04
N ILE A 485 -29.27 -30.99 -25.57
CA ILE A 485 -28.90 -30.65 -24.18
C ILE A 485 -29.93 -29.65 -23.64
N ASP A 486 -30.37 -29.87 -22.41
CA ASP A 486 -31.17 -28.90 -21.64
C ASP A 486 -30.20 -28.05 -20.79
N ALA A 487 -30.36 -26.72 -20.78
CA ALA A 487 -29.48 -25.82 -20.01
C ALA A 487 -30.23 -24.59 -19.49
N SER A 488 -29.75 -23.99 -18.40
CA SER A 488 -30.37 -22.80 -17.78
C SER A 488 -29.30 -21.79 -17.40
N THR A 489 -29.54 -20.50 -17.61
CA THR A 489 -28.69 -19.44 -17.02
C THR A 489 -28.97 -19.30 -15.52
N LEU A 490 -28.01 -18.72 -14.77
CA LEU A 490 -28.08 -18.69 -13.31
C LEU A 490 -29.37 -18.04 -12.79
N LEU A 491 -29.98 -18.67 -11.78
CA LEU A 491 -31.29 -18.31 -11.24
C LEU A 491 -31.18 -17.27 -10.11
N ASN A 492 -32.12 -16.33 -10.06
CA ASN A 492 -32.27 -15.40 -8.94
C ASN A 492 -33.40 -15.87 -8.00
N TYR A 493 -33.17 -15.87 -6.69
CA TYR A 493 -34.09 -16.34 -5.66
C TYR A 493 -34.46 -15.26 -4.65
N ARG A 494 -35.69 -15.33 -4.14
CA ARG A 494 -36.10 -14.58 -2.94
C ARG A 494 -37.11 -15.32 -2.09
N THR A 495 -37.14 -15.01 -0.81
CA THR A 495 -38.18 -15.53 0.11
C THR A 495 -39.53 -14.85 -0.14
N LYS A 496 -40.63 -15.60 -0.17
CA LYS A 496 -42.02 -15.10 -0.13
C LYS A 496 -42.72 -15.29 1.21
N SER A 497 -42.09 -16.00 2.15
CA SER A 497 -42.56 -16.17 3.51
C SER A 497 -41.41 -16.62 4.42
N SER A 498 -41.64 -16.59 5.73
CA SER A 498 -40.73 -17.15 6.74
C SER A 498 -40.82 -18.68 6.80
N GLY A 499 -39.70 -19.35 7.11
CA GLY A 499 -39.65 -20.80 7.35
C GLY A 499 -38.23 -21.37 7.24
N ASP A 500 -38.12 -22.68 7.04
CA ASP A 500 -36.83 -23.36 6.91
C ASP A 500 -36.22 -23.20 5.51
N TRP A 501 -34.89 -23.03 5.42
CA TRP A 501 -34.16 -22.81 4.17
C TRP A 501 -34.47 -23.88 3.10
N PHE A 502 -34.59 -25.16 3.49
CA PHE A 502 -34.83 -26.26 2.55
C PHE A 502 -36.31 -26.42 2.17
N ALA A 503 -37.22 -25.68 2.82
CA ALA A 503 -38.63 -25.69 2.48
C ALA A 503 -38.88 -24.85 1.22
N ARG A 504 -38.70 -25.42 0.02
CA ARG A 504 -38.92 -24.73 -1.28
C ARG A 504 -40.17 -23.83 -1.37
N GLY A 505 -41.23 -24.17 -0.63
CA GLY A 505 -42.45 -23.35 -0.52
C GLY A 505 -42.30 -21.98 0.17
N ILE A 506 -41.14 -21.66 0.75
CA ILE A 506 -40.80 -20.31 1.23
C ILE A 506 -40.12 -19.45 0.17
N TRP A 507 -39.69 -20.05 -0.94
CA TRP A 507 -38.92 -19.39 -2.00
C TRP A 507 -39.74 -19.19 -3.26
N GLU A 508 -39.39 -18.15 -4.00
CA GLU A 508 -39.76 -17.94 -5.40
C GLU A 508 -38.49 -17.62 -6.20
N ARG A 509 -38.45 -18.09 -7.44
CA ARG A 509 -37.37 -17.84 -8.40
C ARG A 509 -37.83 -16.90 -9.50
N TYR A 510 -36.91 -16.09 -10.03
CA TYR A 510 -37.16 -15.33 -11.24
C TYR A 510 -37.02 -16.25 -12.47
N ASN A 511 -37.88 -16.08 -13.47
CA ASN A 511 -37.89 -16.86 -14.72
C ASN A 511 -37.58 -16.03 -15.98
N GLY A 512 -36.85 -14.92 -15.81
CA GLY A 512 -36.60 -13.92 -16.86
C GLY A 512 -37.72 -12.89 -17.04
N ASN A 513 -38.95 -13.14 -16.55
CA ASN A 513 -40.09 -12.22 -16.71
C ASN A 513 -40.88 -11.93 -15.42
N GLU A 514 -41.10 -12.93 -14.57
CA GLU A 514 -41.81 -12.78 -13.30
C GLU A 514 -41.24 -13.68 -12.19
N TRP A 515 -41.68 -13.46 -10.96
CA TRP A 515 -41.33 -14.30 -9.81
C TRP A 515 -42.36 -15.42 -9.67
N ILE A 516 -41.89 -16.67 -9.70
CA ILE A 516 -42.72 -17.88 -9.64
C ILE A 516 -42.29 -18.78 -8.47
N ASP A 517 -43.19 -19.64 -8.02
CA ASP A 517 -42.91 -20.65 -6.99
C ASP A 517 -41.63 -21.45 -7.31
N ALA A 518 -40.73 -21.58 -6.33
CA ALA A 518 -39.49 -22.31 -6.54
C ALA A 518 -39.67 -23.84 -6.48
N ASP A 519 -38.98 -24.53 -7.39
CA ASP A 519 -38.97 -25.99 -7.49
C ASP A 519 -37.95 -26.63 -6.51
N SER A 520 -36.94 -25.85 -6.09
CA SER A 520 -35.89 -26.18 -5.13
C SER A 520 -35.64 -25.03 -4.12
N SER A 521 -34.84 -25.28 -3.08
CA SER A 521 -34.24 -24.23 -2.26
C SER A 521 -32.92 -23.75 -2.88
N PRO A 522 -32.53 -22.47 -2.70
CA PRO A 522 -31.30 -21.94 -3.28
C PRO A 522 -30.03 -22.44 -2.58
N THR A 523 -28.90 -22.30 -3.29
CA THR A 523 -27.55 -22.77 -2.98
C THR A 523 -26.50 -21.82 -3.58
N SER A 524 -25.21 -22.06 -3.34
CA SER A 524 -24.09 -21.32 -3.98
C SER A 524 -23.93 -21.56 -5.49
N ALA A 525 -24.87 -22.25 -6.15
CA ALA A 525 -24.93 -22.39 -7.60
C ALA A 525 -25.98 -21.45 -8.24
N ASP A 526 -26.66 -20.64 -7.43
CA ASP A 526 -27.66 -19.65 -7.87
C ASP A 526 -27.03 -18.24 -7.87
N ASN A 527 -27.56 -17.30 -8.68
CA ASN A 527 -26.95 -15.98 -8.88
C ASN A 527 -27.09 -15.05 -7.67
N THR A 528 -28.32 -14.76 -7.24
CA THR A 528 -28.58 -13.95 -6.04
C THR A 528 -29.67 -14.58 -5.19
N ILE A 529 -29.55 -14.42 -3.87
CA ILE A 529 -30.48 -15.01 -2.91
C ILE A 529 -30.92 -13.94 -1.91
N THR A 530 -32.18 -13.51 -1.97
CA THR A 530 -32.69 -12.41 -1.14
C THR A 530 -33.65 -12.89 -0.05
N ILE A 531 -33.26 -12.73 1.21
CA ILE A 531 -34.16 -12.83 2.36
C ILE A 531 -34.83 -11.46 2.53
N GLN A 532 -36.11 -11.39 2.19
CA GLN A 532 -36.85 -10.14 2.14
C GLN A 532 -37.19 -9.58 3.53
N ASN A 533 -37.46 -8.28 3.57
CA ASN A 533 -37.89 -7.54 4.75
C ASN A 533 -39.01 -8.27 5.51
N SER A 534 -38.86 -8.40 6.83
CA SER A 534 -39.74 -9.12 7.78
C SER A 534 -39.81 -10.65 7.65
N HIS A 535 -39.18 -11.26 6.65
CA HIS A 535 -39.08 -12.72 6.58
C HIS A 535 -37.96 -13.25 7.48
N ILE A 536 -38.24 -14.36 8.14
CA ILE A 536 -37.28 -15.08 9.00
C ILE A 536 -37.04 -16.44 8.36
N VAL A 537 -35.81 -16.66 7.90
CA VAL A 537 -35.35 -17.97 7.41
C VAL A 537 -34.57 -18.66 8.53
N THR A 538 -34.85 -19.94 8.74
CA THR A 538 -34.12 -20.79 9.67
C THR A 538 -33.29 -21.82 8.91
N LEU A 539 -32.09 -22.12 9.40
CA LEU A 539 -31.21 -23.13 8.84
C LEU A 539 -30.93 -24.20 9.90
N ALA A 540 -31.43 -25.41 9.67
CA ALA A 540 -31.28 -26.56 10.56
C ALA A 540 -30.32 -27.67 10.05
N ASP A 541 -29.80 -27.53 8.82
CA ASP A 541 -28.88 -28.48 8.17
C ASP A 541 -27.76 -27.70 7.45
N THR A 542 -26.96 -28.36 6.60
CA THR A 542 -25.79 -27.79 5.92
C THR A 542 -26.17 -27.18 4.57
N VAL A 543 -25.86 -25.89 4.36
CA VAL A 543 -25.98 -25.25 3.03
C VAL A 543 -24.73 -24.43 2.71
N THR A 544 -24.25 -24.55 1.47
CA THR A 544 -23.28 -23.62 0.89
C THR A 544 -24.04 -22.54 0.14
N ILE A 545 -23.67 -21.29 0.36
CA ILE A 545 -24.28 -20.10 -0.23
C ILE A 545 -23.24 -19.20 -0.90
N ASP A 546 -23.71 -18.41 -1.86
CA ASP A 546 -23.04 -17.28 -2.49
C ASP A 546 -24.10 -16.17 -2.69
N GLN A 547 -23.67 -14.91 -2.80
CA GLN A 547 -24.48 -13.69 -3.00
C GLN A 547 -25.81 -13.62 -2.22
N VAL A 548 -25.78 -13.90 -0.91
CA VAL A 548 -26.96 -13.79 -0.05
C VAL A 548 -27.14 -12.37 0.47
N THR A 549 -28.28 -11.75 0.19
CA THR A 549 -28.70 -10.49 0.81
C THR A 549 -29.78 -10.73 1.86
N ILE A 550 -29.58 -10.21 3.08
CA ILE A 550 -30.61 -10.13 4.12
C ILE A 550 -31.10 -8.69 4.17
N GLU A 551 -32.29 -8.41 3.62
CA GLU A 551 -32.89 -7.07 3.62
C GLU A 551 -33.14 -6.54 5.05
N ALA A 552 -33.34 -5.23 5.19
CA ALA A 552 -33.65 -4.60 6.47
C ALA A 552 -34.88 -5.25 7.13
N ASN A 553 -34.77 -5.59 8.42
CA ASN A 553 -35.74 -6.38 9.21
C ASN A 553 -35.99 -7.82 8.72
N GLY A 554 -35.31 -8.30 7.68
CA GLY A 554 -35.20 -9.74 7.40
C GLY A 554 -34.24 -10.41 8.38
N GLN A 555 -34.33 -11.73 8.53
CA GLN A 555 -33.44 -12.48 9.42
C GLN A 555 -33.07 -13.87 8.86
N LEU A 556 -31.79 -14.22 8.94
CA LEU A 556 -31.31 -15.60 8.81
C LEU A 556 -30.90 -16.12 10.20
N THR A 557 -31.42 -17.28 10.59
CA THR A 557 -31.11 -17.91 11.88
C THR A 557 -30.44 -19.27 11.65
N VAL A 558 -29.15 -19.36 11.95
CA VAL A 558 -28.42 -20.64 11.98
C VAL A 558 -28.71 -21.32 13.32
N MET A 559 -29.50 -22.39 13.29
CA MET A 559 -29.92 -23.14 14.48
C MET A 559 -28.79 -24.02 15.01
N GLU A 560 -28.99 -24.66 16.17
CA GLU A 560 -27.99 -25.51 16.84
C GLU A 560 -27.32 -26.57 15.95
N ASN A 561 -28.06 -27.14 14.99
CA ASN A 561 -27.55 -28.14 14.04
C ASN A 561 -27.26 -27.57 12.63
N GLY A 562 -27.53 -26.29 12.40
CA GLY A 562 -27.33 -25.64 11.11
C GLY A 562 -25.85 -25.39 10.83
N TYR A 563 -25.45 -25.56 9.57
CA TYR A 563 -24.08 -25.34 9.11
C TYR A 563 -24.10 -24.48 7.86
N LEU A 564 -23.95 -23.17 8.03
CA LEU A 564 -23.88 -22.19 6.94
C LEU A 564 -22.44 -22.14 6.41
N ILE A 565 -22.22 -22.42 5.13
CA ILE A 565 -20.93 -22.24 4.46
C ILE A 565 -21.07 -21.07 3.50
N ILE A 566 -20.37 -19.98 3.78
CA ILE A 566 -20.26 -18.85 2.85
C ILE A 566 -19.09 -19.15 1.93
N ASN A 567 -19.37 -19.39 0.65
CA ASN A 567 -18.35 -19.56 -0.38
C ASN A 567 -17.98 -18.20 -0.96
N ASN A 568 -16.69 -17.98 -1.26
CA ASN A 568 -16.26 -16.84 -2.06
C ASN A 568 -16.55 -17.12 -3.54
N GLY A 569 -17.45 -16.34 -4.12
CA GLY A 569 -17.76 -16.35 -5.54
C GLY A 569 -17.43 -14.99 -6.16
N SER A 570 -18.41 -14.39 -6.82
CA SER A 570 -18.28 -13.03 -7.36
C SER A 570 -19.04 -12.02 -6.49
N GLY A 571 -18.47 -10.84 -6.27
CA GLY A 571 -19.17 -9.75 -5.55
C GLY A 571 -19.10 -9.87 -4.02
N ILE A 572 -20.25 -9.73 -3.35
CA ILE A 572 -20.38 -9.82 -1.88
C ILE A 572 -21.19 -11.08 -1.57
N ASP A 573 -20.55 -12.08 -0.97
CA ASP A 573 -21.15 -13.40 -0.76
C ASP A 573 -22.20 -13.40 0.37
N MET A 574 -22.07 -12.49 1.35
CA MET A 574 -23.10 -12.23 2.36
C MET A 574 -23.23 -10.73 2.70
N ASN A 575 -24.38 -10.15 2.36
CA ASN A 575 -24.68 -8.73 2.50
C ASN A 575 -25.87 -8.52 3.47
N VAL A 576 -25.60 -8.02 4.68
CA VAL A 576 -26.59 -7.96 5.77
C VAL A 576 -27.06 -6.52 6.02
N PHE A 577 -28.35 -6.28 5.82
CA PHE A 577 -29.09 -5.09 6.30
C PHE A 577 -30.05 -5.44 7.45
N GLY A 578 -30.48 -6.70 7.52
CA GLY A 578 -31.31 -7.25 8.60
C GLY A 578 -30.48 -7.86 9.73
N THR A 579 -30.87 -9.07 10.17
CA THR A 579 -30.19 -9.81 11.24
C THR A 579 -29.61 -11.15 10.75
N LEU A 580 -28.34 -11.41 11.06
CA LEU A 580 -27.76 -12.75 11.04
C LEU A 580 -27.65 -13.27 12.47
N ARG A 581 -28.45 -14.26 12.83
CA ARG A 581 -28.54 -14.85 14.18
C ARG A 581 -27.96 -16.25 14.18
N LYS A 582 -27.26 -16.61 15.26
CA LYS A 582 -26.63 -17.93 15.45
C LYS A 582 -26.99 -18.48 16.83
N GLU A 583 -27.57 -19.68 16.88
CA GLU A 583 -28.09 -20.30 18.10
C GLU A 583 -27.39 -21.62 18.43
N GLY A 584 -27.35 -21.96 19.72
CA GLY A 584 -26.71 -23.19 20.23
C GLY A 584 -25.31 -23.41 19.66
N ASN A 585 -25.06 -24.60 19.13
CA ASN A 585 -23.80 -25.02 18.53
C ASN A 585 -23.66 -24.69 17.03
N GLY A 586 -24.63 -24.00 16.44
CA GLY A 586 -24.70 -23.73 15.00
C GLY A 586 -23.42 -23.13 14.43
N VAL A 587 -23.08 -23.49 13.19
CA VAL A 587 -21.79 -23.15 12.57
C VAL A 587 -22.00 -22.18 11.41
N ILE A 588 -21.18 -21.14 11.36
CA ILE A 588 -21.00 -20.30 10.19
C ILE A 588 -19.54 -20.43 9.79
N ALA A 589 -19.29 -21.03 8.63
CA ALA A 589 -17.97 -21.29 8.07
C ALA A 589 -17.72 -20.41 6.85
N ARG A 590 -16.45 -20.12 6.60
CA ARG A 590 -15.95 -19.32 5.49
C ARG A 590 -15.12 -20.22 4.57
N LEU A 591 -15.46 -20.27 3.29
CA LEU A 591 -14.77 -21.05 2.27
C LEU A 591 -14.17 -20.10 1.22
N ASN A 592 -12.88 -20.28 0.89
CA ASN A 592 -12.16 -19.49 -0.12
C ASN A 592 -12.09 -17.96 0.16
N THR A 593 -12.10 -17.54 1.44
CA THR A 593 -12.06 -16.14 1.91
C THR A 593 -13.19 -15.23 1.40
N PRO A 594 -14.45 -15.47 1.81
CA PRO A 594 -15.61 -14.71 1.35
C PRO A 594 -15.68 -13.30 1.97
N THR A 595 -16.25 -12.37 1.20
CA THR A 595 -16.62 -11.01 1.59
C THR A 595 -17.98 -11.01 2.30
N THR A 596 -17.99 -10.67 3.59
CA THR A 596 -19.21 -10.46 4.38
C THR A 596 -19.30 -9.00 4.81
N VAL A 597 -20.49 -8.39 4.70
CA VAL A 597 -20.74 -6.99 5.04
C VAL A 597 -21.96 -6.85 5.97
N PHE A 598 -21.79 -6.12 7.06
CA PHE A 598 -22.87 -5.67 7.95
C PHE A 598 -23.07 -4.17 7.75
N ASN A 599 -24.17 -3.80 7.11
CA ASN A 599 -24.51 -2.42 6.74
C ASN A 599 -25.11 -1.63 7.93
N GLU A 600 -25.38 -0.34 7.73
CA GLU A 600 -26.07 0.52 8.69
C GLU A 600 -27.35 -0.13 9.24
N GLY A 601 -27.49 -0.16 10.56
CA GLY A 601 -28.66 -0.72 11.27
C GLY A 601 -28.75 -2.25 11.29
N SER A 602 -27.85 -2.97 10.62
CA SER A 602 -27.82 -4.44 10.62
C SER A 602 -27.31 -5.02 11.95
N LYS A 603 -27.61 -6.30 12.20
CA LYS A 603 -27.20 -7.01 13.43
C LYS A 603 -26.62 -8.39 13.16
N PHE A 604 -25.48 -8.69 13.76
CA PHE A 604 -25.06 -10.05 14.09
C PHE A 604 -25.46 -10.36 15.52
N GLU A 605 -26.10 -11.50 15.78
CA GLU A 605 -26.42 -11.94 17.13
C GLU A 605 -25.88 -13.35 17.40
N LEU A 606 -24.94 -13.43 18.34
CA LEU A 606 -24.43 -14.67 18.89
C LEU A 606 -25.27 -15.08 20.10
N ALA A 607 -26.36 -15.80 19.82
CA ALA A 607 -27.36 -16.30 20.76
C ALA A 607 -27.15 -17.79 21.12
N GLY A 608 -25.91 -18.30 20.98
CA GLY A 608 -25.57 -19.71 21.17
C GLY A 608 -24.39 -19.96 22.14
N THR A 609 -23.91 -21.20 22.14
CA THR A 609 -22.72 -21.67 22.87
C THR A 609 -21.45 -21.60 22.01
N ASN A 610 -21.60 -21.69 20.69
CA ASN A 610 -20.48 -21.59 19.75
C ASN A 610 -20.01 -20.13 19.65
N LYS A 611 -18.82 -19.87 20.17
CA LYS A 611 -18.19 -18.53 20.31
C LYS A 611 -17.75 -17.85 19.01
N TYR A 612 -17.68 -18.56 17.89
CA TYR A 612 -17.19 -17.99 16.63
C TYR A 612 -18.03 -16.79 16.18
N ILE A 613 -17.44 -15.59 16.19
CA ILE A 613 -17.98 -14.39 15.55
C ILE A 613 -17.57 -14.45 14.07
N ILE A 614 -18.47 -14.06 13.16
CA ILE A 614 -18.14 -14.01 11.73
C ILE A 614 -17.13 -12.88 11.44
N VAL A 615 -16.14 -13.15 10.59
CA VAL A 615 -15.24 -12.12 10.05
C VAL A 615 -15.98 -11.34 8.97
N ALA A 616 -16.13 -10.03 9.15
CA ALA A 616 -16.92 -9.18 8.25
C ALA A 616 -16.47 -7.71 8.26
N ASN A 617 -16.89 -6.97 7.24
CA ASN A 617 -16.82 -5.51 7.20
C ASN A 617 -18.02 -4.93 7.96
N TRP A 618 -17.77 -4.28 9.10
CA TRP A 618 -18.81 -3.70 9.95
C TRP A 618 -18.97 -2.20 9.70
N ASP A 619 -20.17 -1.76 9.32
CA ASP A 619 -20.55 -0.35 9.34
C ASP A 619 -20.60 0.19 10.77
N ARG A 620 -20.36 1.49 10.95
CA ARG A 620 -20.37 2.16 12.27
C ARG A 620 -21.69 1.97 13.03
N ASN A 621 -22.81 1.95 12.30
CA ASN A 621 -24.16 1.81 12.82
C ASN A 621 -24.69 0.35 12.77
N SER A 622 -23.86 -0.62 12.37
CA SER A 622 -24.16 -2.05 12.54
C SER A 622 -23.99 -2.48 14.01
N THR A 623 -24.45 -3.68 14.40
CA THR A 623 -24.33 -4.19 15.78
C THR A 623 -23.83 -5.62 15.82
N CYS A 624 -22.81 -5.89 16.64
CA CYS A 624 -22.45 -7.23 17.11
C CYS A 624 -22.99 -7.43 18.53
N GLU A 625 -24.00 -8.29 18.71
CA GLU A 625 -24.62 -8.61 20.00
C GLU A 625 -24.24 -10.02 20.46
N ILE A 626 -23.77 -10.14 21.71
CA ILE A 626 -23.51 -11.42 22.38
C ILE A 626 -24.61 -11.64 23.42
N SER A 627 -25.50 -12.61 23.17
CA SER A 627 -26.68 -12.90 23.99
C SER A 627 -26.83 -14.36 24.45
N GLY A 628 -25.95 -15.24 23.96
CA GLY A 628 -26.02 -16.70 24.17
C GLY A 628 -25.55 -17.22 25.53
N GLU A 629 -25.06 -18.47 25.53
CA GLU A 629 -24.57 -19.19 26.70
C GLU A 629 -23.04 -19.27 26.66
N ILE A 630 -22.38 -18.14 26.91
CA ILE A 630 -20.92 -17.96 26.74
C ILE A 630 -20.18 -18.06 28.07
N GLY A 631 -18.93 -18.51 28.06
CA GLY A 631 -18.06 -18.62 29.24
C GLY A 631 -16.64 -19.06 28.88
N GLY A 632 -15.64 -18.65 29.65
CA GLY A 632 -14.22 -18.88 29.36
C GLY A 632 -13.70 -18.04 28.19
N ASP A 633 -12.60 -18.49 27.58
CA ASP A 633 -11.81 -17.67 26.65
C ASP A 633 -12.57 -17.29 25.37
N MET A 634 -12.44 -16.02 24.96
CA MET A 634 -12.99 -15.36 23.76
C MET A 634 -11.87 -14.54 23.10
N THR A 635 -10.74 -15.19 22.83
CA THR A 635 -9.57 -14.60 22.14
C THR A 635 -9.79 -14.44 20.63
N SER A 636 -8.81 -13.89 19.92
CA SER A 636 -8.79 -13.75 18.45
C SER A 636 -9.06 -15.03 17.65
N THR A 637 -8.88 -16.22 18.25
CA THR A 637 -9.31 -17.50 17.67
C THR A 637 -10.82 -17.57 17.40
N TYR A 638 -11.61 -16.70 18.04
CA TYR A 638 -13.06 -16.56 17.85
C TYR A 638 -13.45 -15.27 17.09
N HIS A 639 -12.46 -14.57 16.52
CA HIS A 639 -12.59 -13.31 15.76
C HIS A 639 -13.22 -12.15 16.55
N THR A 640 -12.79 -12.00 17.81
CA THR A 640 -13.05 -10.82 18.63
C THR A 640 -12.16 -9.63 18.27
N ASP A 641 -11.09 -9.88 17.53
CA ASP A 641 -10.08 -8.96 17.00
C ASP A 641 -10.52 -8.32 15.68
N GLN A 642 -11.72 -7.72 15.70
CA GLN A 642 -12.29 -7.00 14.58
C GLN A 642 -12.80 -5.64 15.03
N SER A 643 -12.62 -4.61 14.20
CA SER A 643 -13.26 -3.34 14.44
C SER A 643 -14.77 -3.41 14.18
N PHE A 644 -15.56 -3.46 15.25
CA PHE A 644 -17.03 -3.56 15.21
C PHE A 644 -17.70 -2.20 15.00
N GLY A 645 -18.97 -2.22 14.58
CA GLY A 645 -19.86 -1.06 14.68
C GLY A 645 -20.18 -0.77 16.14
N ASN A 646 -21.37 -1.12 16.59
CA ASN A 646 -21.71 -1.22 18.01
C ASN A 646 -21.34 -2.62 18.53
N PHE A 647 -20.89 -2.72 19.79
CA PHE A 647 -20.64 -3.98 20.47
C PHE A 647 -21.51 -4.07 21.73
N VAL A 648 -22.36 -5.09 21.80
CA VAL A 648 -23.37 -5.26 22.86
C VAL A 648 -23.16 -6.57 23.59
N TRP A 649 -22.92 -6.50 24.91
CA TRP A 649 -22.84 -7.67 25.78
C TRP A 649 -24.09 -7.77 26.67
N ASN A 650 -24.96 -8.71 26.32
CA ASN A 650 -26.29 -8.88 26.87
C ASN A 650 -26.54 -10.37 27.14
N CYS A 651 -25.69 -10.97 27.99
CA CYS A 651 -25.54 -12.42 28.15
C CYS A 651 -26.10 -12.90 29.52
N PRO A 652 -27.43 -12.94 29.71
CA PRO A 652 -28.06 -13.32 30.99
C PRO A 652 -27.88 -14.80 31.33
N ASN A 653 -27.41 -15.61 30.38
CA ASN A 653 -27.07 -17.03 30.58
C ASN A 653 -25.54 -17.27 30.52
N GLN A 654 -24.70 -16.25 30.72
CA GLN A 654 -23.25 -16.42 30.81
C GLN A 654 -22.92 -17.49 31.87
N THR A 655 -22.04 -18.43 31.53
CA THR A 655 -21.82 -19.67 32.31
C THR A 655 -20.57 -19.64 33.20
N SER A 656 -19.65 -18.72 32.91
CA SER A 656 -18.45 -18.44 33.69
C SER A 656 -17.86 -17.08 33.28
N ASN A 657 -16.80 -16.63 33.95
CA ASN A 657 -16.06 -15.45 33.50
C ASN A 657 -15.59 -15.62 32.06
N VAL A 658 -15.66 -14.56 31.26
CA VAL A 658 -15.22 -14.52 29.87
C VAL A 658 -13.93 -13.71 29.77
N TYR A 659 -12.99 -14.15 28.94
CA TYR A 659 -11.64 -13.60 28.84
C TYR A 659 -11.29 -13.28 27.39
N PHE A 660 -11.17 -12.00 27.03
CA PHE A 660 -10.74 -11.59 25.70
C PHE A 660 -9.22 -11.61 25.53
N SER A 661 -8.45 -11.56 26.62
CA SER A 661 -6.98 -11.59 26.62
C SER A 661 -6.35 -10.55 25.69
N GLY A 662 -6.92 -9.34 25.67
CA GLY A 662 -6.48 -8.23 24.83
C GLY A 662 -6.96 -8.28 23.38
N ALA A 663 -7.76 -9.27 22.99
CA ALA A 663 -8.19 -9.45 21.60
C ALA A 663 -9.45 -8.65 21.21
N LEU A 664 -10.02 -7.78 22.05
CA LEU A 664 -11.08 -6.87 21.60
C LEU A 664 -10.43 -5.67 20.89
N ASP A 665 -10.77 -5.46 19.63
CA ASP A 665 -10.32 -4.33 18.80
C ASP A 665 -11.32 -3.15 18.85
N ASP A 666 -11.03 -2.07 18.12
CA ASP A 666 -11.73 -0.78 18.21
C ASP A 666 -13.21 -0.79 17.79
N ILE A 667 -14.05 -0.15 18.59
CA ILE A 667 -15.49 -0.07 18.42
C ILE A 667 -15.86 1.32 17.85
N LYS A 668 -16.28 1.36 16.58
CA LYS A 668 -16.63 2.60 15.86
C LYS A 668 -17.93 3.24 16.37
N GLY A 669 -18.83 2.42 16.89
CA GLY A 669 -20.10 2.81 17.50
C GLY A 669 -20.03 2.78 19.03
N ASN A 670 -21.12 2.39 19.66
CA ASN A 670 -21.24 2.31 21.11
C ASN A 670 -20.76 0.95 21.65
N PHE A 671 -20.14 0.95 22.83
CA PHE A 671 -19.98 -0.24 23.66
C PHE A 671 -21.12 -0.27 24.69
N GLN A 672 -21.88 -1.36 24.76
CA GLN A 672 -22.97 -1.53 25.72
C GLN A 672 -22.79 -2.80 26.57
N LEU A 673 -22.80 -2.65 27.89
CA LEU A 673 -22.82 -3.76 28.84
C LEU A 673 -24.16 -3.78 29.60
N ILE A 674 -24.90 -4.88 29.44
CA ILE A 674 -26.26 -5.04 29.94
C ILE A 674 -26.34 -6.16 30.98
N ASP A 675 -25.86 -7.37 30.65
CA ASP A 675 -25.88 -8.50 31.59
C ASP A 675 -24.72 -9.47 31.34
N THR A 676 -24.21 -10.05 32.42
CA THR A 676 -23.14 -11.06 32.48
C THR A 676 -23.51 -12.23 33.40
N ASN A 677 -24.77 -12.35 33.82
CA ASN A 677 -25.26 -13.35 34.79
C ASN A 677 -24.47 -13.35 36.12
N GLY A 678 -23.93 -12.19 36.52
CA GLY A 678 -23.07 -12.05 37.71
C GLY A 678 -21.64 -12.60 37.55
N TYR A 679 -21.25 -13.07 36.37
CA TYR A 679 -19.86 -13.34 36.00
C TYR A 679 -19.17 -12.11 35.44
N GLU A 680 -17.87 -12.20 35.18
CA GLU A 680 -17.08 -11.09 34.65
C GLU A 680 -16.90 -11.18 33.13
N PHE A 681 -17.02 -10.04 32.46
CA PHE A 681 -16.50 -9.81 31.10
C PHE A 681 -15.11 -9.16 31.26
N ARG A 682 -14.04 -9.92 30.96
CA ARG A 682 -12.65 -9.49 31.15
C ARG A 682 -12.00 -9.11 29.83
N LEU A 683 -11.51 -7.87 29.74
CA LEU A 683 -10.81 -7.42 28.54
C LEU A 683 -9.39 -8.01 28.43
N THR A 684 -8.60 -8.06 29.51
CA THR A 684 -7.25 -8.67 29.50
C THR A 684 -6.90 -9.62 30.66
N GLY A 685 -5.82 -10.39 30.46
CA GLY A 685 -5.40 -11.56 31.25
C GLY A 685 -3.90 -11.61 31.56
N THR A 686 -3.31 -12.80 31.63
CA THR A 686 -2.02 -13.06 32.31
C THR A 686 -0.76 -13.07 31.43
N VAL A 687 -0.85 -12.87 30.11
CA VAL A 687 0.33 -12.69 29.23
C VAL A 687 -0.07 -11.99 27.93
N GLY A 688 0.71 -11.00 27.50
CA GLY A 688 0.53 -10.25 26.26
C GLY A 688 1.26 -8.90 26.29
N ASP A 689 1.02 -8.07 25.28
CA ASP A 689 1.28 -6.62 25.34
C ASP A 689 0.12 -5.89 26.07
N ASP A 690 0.24 -4.59 26.31
CA ASP A 690 -0.79 -3.77 26.95
C ASP A 690 -1.84 -3.26 25.92
N PRO A 691 -3.03 -3.86 25.81
CA PRO A 691 -4.02 -3.47 24.81
C PRO A 691 -4.59 -2.07 25.05
N THR A 692 -5.04 -1.44 23.95
CA THR A 692 -5.92 -0.27 23.96
C THR A 692 -7.17 -0.63 23.18
N VAL A 693 -8.34 -0.23 23.69
CA VAL A 693 -9.62 -0.36 22.99
C VAL A 693 -10.21 1.03 22.89
N TYR A 694 -10.37 1.56 21.67
CA TYR A 694 -11.07 2.80 21.42
C TYR A 694 -12.55 2.53 21.20
N VAL A 695 -13.40 3.24 21.94
CA VAL A 695 -14.84 3.33 21.70
C VAL A 695 -15.11 4.73 21.18
N GLU A 696 -15.28 4.84 19.86
CA GLU A 696 -15.53 6.14 19.23
C GLU A 696 -16.93 6.69 19.55
N GLY A 697 -17.89 5.81 19.85
CA GLY A 697 -19.22 6.15 20.36
C GLY A 697 -19.28 6.20 21.88
N ASN A 698 -20.47 6.01 22.43
CA ASN A 698 -20.69 6.01 23.88
C ASN A 698 -20.20 4.70 24.52
N VAL A 699 -19.76 4.80 25.77
CA VAL A 699 -19.60 3.66 26.68
C VAL A 699 -20.80 3.64 27.63
N GLU A 700 -21.62 2.58 27.54
CA GLU A 700 -22.89 2.49 28.27
C GLU A 700 -22.92 1.22 29.13
N ILE A 701 -22.95 1.37 30.46
CA ILE A 701 -22.97 0.26 31.42
C ILE A 701 -24.27 0.35 32.24
N SER A 702 -25.18 -0.59 32.00
CA SER A 702 -26.49 -0.67 32.68
C SER A 702 -26.60 -1.86 33.63
N GLY A 703 -25.77 -2.88 33.44
CA GLY A 703 -25.65 -4.05 34.30
C GLY A 703 -24.35 -4.80 34.03
N GLY A 704 -24.29 -6.07 34.41
CA GLY A 704 -23.11 -6.91 34.26
C GLY A 704 -21.88 -6.44 35.07
N ILE A 705 -20.74 -7.09 34.80
CA ILE A 705 -19.43 -6.77 35.43
C ILE A 705 -18.35 -6.67 34.36
N LEU A 706 -17.86 -5.45 34.09
CA LEU A 706 -16.68 -5.16 33.28
C LEU A 706 -15.43 -5.23 34.17
N ASN A 707 -14.56 -6.21 33.94
CA ASN A 707 -13.26 -6.27 34.58
C ASN A 707 -12.18 -5.89 33.54
N LEU A 708 -11.62 -4.70 33.67
CA LEU A 708 -10.65 -4.14 32.71
C LEU A 708 -9.43 -5.06 32.60
N THR A 709 -8.81 -5.42 33.72
CA THR A 709 -7.68 -6.35 33.74
C THR A 709 -7.74 -7.28 34.94
N SER A 710 -7.41 -8.54 34.70
CA SER A 710 -7.38 -9.59 35.71
C SER A 710 -6.04 -10.34 35.79
N GLY A 711 -5.01 -9.80 35.15
CA GLY A 711 -3.64 -10.33 35.15
C GLY A 711 -2.61 -9.20 35.16
N ASP A 712 -1.45 -9.42 34.55
CA ASP A 712 -0.28 -8.53 34.73
C ASP A 712 -0.22 -7.40 33.69
N ASN A 713 -1.05 -7.46 32.64
CA ASN A 713 -1.12 -6.44 31.60
C ASN A 713 -1.94 -5.21 32.02
N ASN A 714 -1.44 -4.03 31.64
CA ASN A 714 -2.24 -2.83 31.67
C ASN A 714 -3.23 -2.85 30.51
N ILE A 715 -4.37 -2.18 30.66
CA ILE A 715 -5.26 -1.88 29.55
C ILE A 715 -5.63 -0.41 29.55
N TYR A 716 -5.87 0.13 28.36
CA TYR A 716 -6.38 1.46 28.14
C TYR A 716 -7.75 1.37 27.46
N PHE A 717 -8.82 1.45 28.24
CA PHE A 717 -10.18 1.52 27.73
C PHE A 717 -10.54 2.99 27.48
N VAL A 718 -10.75 3.36 26.21
CA VAL A 718 -10.87 4.76 25.78
C VAL A 718 -12.30 5.05 25.33
N CYS A 719 -12.90 6.10 25.88
CA CYS A 719 -14.22 6.61 25.52
C CYS A 719 -14.08 7.97 24.83
N ASP A 720 -14.40 8.06 23.54
CA ASP A 720 -14.27 9.30 22.75
C ASP A 720 -15.59 10.09 22.63
N SER A 721 -16.70 9.52 23.12
CA SER A 721 -17.99 10.19 23.32
C SER A 721 -18.40 10.10 24.80
N ASN A 722 -19.68 9.91 25.11
CA ASN A 722 -20.21 9.93 26.48
C ASN A 722 -19.97 8.60 27.22
N TYR A 723 -19.67 8.71 28.51
CA TYR A 723 -19.66 7.59 29.44
C TYR A 723 -20.90 7.64 30.33
N VAL A 724 -21.70 6.58 30.28
CA VAL A 724 -22.99 6.48 30.98
C VAL A 724 -23.04 5.17 31.76
N GLN A 725 -22.88 5.25 33.08
CA GLN A 725 -23.10 4.14 33.99
C GLN A 725 -24.38 4.34 34.82
N THR A 726 -25.35 3.47 34.61
CA THR A 726 -26.65 3.43 35.31
C THR A 726 -26.78 2.22 36.24
N GLY A 727 -25.88 1.24 36.10
CA GLY A 727 -25.82 0.04 36.92
C GLY A 727 -24.50 -0.71 36.72
N GLY A 728 -24.50 -2.02 37.01
CA GLY A 728 -23.33 -2.88 36.82
C GLY A 728 -22.12 -2.54 37.71
N GLU A 729 -20.98 -3.11 37.37
CA GLU A 729 -19.67 -2.87 37.99
C GLU A 729 -18.61 -2.68 36.90
N ILE A 730 -17.79 -1.63 37.01
CA ILE A 730 -16.48 -1.54 36.33
C ILE A 730 -15.39 -1.64 37.39
N LYS A 731 -14.42 -2.53 37.17
CA LYS A 731 -13.30 -2.76 38.09
C LYS A 731 -12.02 -3.18 37.38
N ALA A 732 -10.94 -3.24 38.14
CA ALA A 732 -9.74 -4.01 37.81
C ALA A 732 -9.37 -4.90 39.01
N THR A 733 -8.78 -6.07 38.72
CA THR A 733 -8.38 -7.05 39.76
C THR A 733 -7.02 -7.69 39.48
N GLY A 734 -6.28 -7.18 38.49
CA GLY A 734 -4.98 -7.67 38.07
C GLY A 734 -3.82 -7.11 38.90
N THR A 735 -2.60 -7.34 38.43
CA THR A 735 -1.41 -6.59 38.88
C THR A 735 -1.01 -5.47 37.91
N GLY A 736 -1.42 -5.58 36.64
CA GLY A 736 -1.44 -4.47 35.68
C GLY A 736 -2.65 -3.56 35.91
N SER A 737 -2.59 -2.33 35.43
CA SER A 737 -3.61 -1.29 35.68
C SER A 737 -4.76 -1.29 34.65
N GLY A 738 -5.99 -1.27 35.13
CA GLY A 738 -7.20 -0.99 34.34
C GLY A 738 -7.43 0.51 34.21
N ASN A 739 -6.92 1.12 33.14
CA ASN A 739 -7.03 2.55 32.91
C ASN A 739 -8.30 2.90 32.11
N LEU A 740 -9.14 3.77 32.64
CA LEU A 740 -10.21 4.42 31.90
C LEU A 740 -9.72 5.77 31.36
N ARG A 741 -9.89 6.01 30.05
CA ARG A 741 -9.46 7.25 29.39
C ARG A 741 -10.60 7.91 28.64
N PHE A 742 -10.65 9.23 28.69
CA PHE A 742 -11.56 10.05 27.90
C PHE A 742 -10.79 10.74 26.76
N GLY A 743 -11.22 10.46 25.53
CA GLY A 743 -10.70 11.03 24.30
C GLY A 743 -9.51 10.31 23.66
N PRO A 744 -9.29 10.50 22.34
CA PRO A 744 -8.29 9.79 21.57
C PRO A 744 -6.89 10.33 21.79
N LEU A 745 -5.86 9.61 21.35
CA LEU A 745 -4.45 10.02 21.50
C LEU A 745 -4.11 11.35 20.80
N SER A 746 -4.84 11.72 19.75
CA SER A 746 -4.55 12.88 18.91
C SER A 746 -5.82 13.52 18.33
N GLY A 747 -5.68 14.70 17.73
CA GLY A 747 -6.80 15.51 17.24
C GLY A 747 -7.33 16.50 18.28
N SER A 748 -8.42 17.19 17.94
CA SER A 748 -8.98 18.29 18.75
C SER A 748 -10.49 18.42 18.54
N GLY A 749 -11.18 18.98 19.54
CA GLY A 749 -12.63 19.21 19.49
C GLY A 749 -13.49 18.04 19.97
N TYR A 750 -12.87 16.97 20.48
CA TYR A 750 -13.60 15.88 21.12
C TYR A 750 -14.18 16.36 22.47
N SER A 751 -15.42 16.00 22.72
CA SER A 751 -16.10 16.34 23.97
C SER A 751 -17.23 15.36 24.26
N GLY A 752 -17.57 15.23 25.53
CA GLY A 752 -18.64 14.37 25.99
C GLY A 752 -18.82 14.45 27.49
N THR A 753 -19.69 13.59 28.02
CA THR A 753 -20.16 13.68 29.40
C THR A 753 -19.81 12.43 30.20
N PHE A 754 -19.53 12.62 31.49
CA PHE A 754 -19.49 11.55 32.49
C PHE A 754 -20.81 11.55 33.25
N THR A 755 -21.53 10.43 33.21
CA THR A 755 -22.77 10.22 33.97
C THR A 755 -22.69 8.90 34.73
N HIS A 756 -22.59 8.96 36.06
CA HIS A 756 -22.69 7.82 36.97
C HIS A 756 -23.90 8.02 37.88
N SER A 757 -24.89 7.14 37.76
CA SER A 757 -26.18 7.23 38.49
C SER A 757 -26.56 5.95 39.24
N GLY A 758 -25.77 4.89 39.09
CA GLY A 758 -25.91 3.61 39.76
C GLY A 758 -24.76 2.66 39.41
N GLY A 759 -24.63 1.57 40.14
CA GLY A 759 -23.53 0.62 39.98
C GLY A 759 -22.22 1.02 40.68
N ILE A 760 -21.20 0.16 40.55
CA ILE A 760 -19.86 0.36 41.12
C ILE A 760 -18.92 0.88 40.04
N PHE A 761 -18.20 1.96 40.35
CA PHE A 761 -17.22 2.59 39.48
C PHE A 761 -15.84 2.55 40.15
N ASN A 762 -14.98 1.61 39.74
CA ASN A 762 -13.68 1.39 40.37
C ASN A 762 -12.54 0.96 39.39
N PRO A 763 -12.24 1.73 38.32
CA PRO A 763 -11.01 1.54 37.54
C PRO A 763 -9.76 1.89 38.37
N ASP A 764 -8.56 1.46 37.97
CA ASP A 764 -7.32 1.79 38.71
C ASP A 764 -6.80 3.22 38.45
N ASN A 765 -7.23 3.84 37.36
CA ASN A 765 -6.73 5.14 36.90
C ASN A 765 -7.74 5.76 35.93
N ILE A 766 -8.01 7.06 36.08
CA ILE A 766 -8.95 7.81 35.25
C ILE A 766 -8.20 8.98 34.60
N GLN A 767 -8.26 9.12 33.28
CA GLN A 767 -7.53 10.19 32.57
C GLN A 767 -8.37 10.92 31.52
N VAL A 768 -8.38 12.25 31.54
CA VAL A 768 -8.87 13.07 30.40
C VAL A 768 -7.68 13.43 29.52
N ARG A 769 -7.64 12.96 28.27
CA ARG A 769 -6.55 13.26 27.33
C ARG A 769 -6.60 14.73 26.87
N SER A 770 -5.46 15.26 26.43
CA SER A 770 -5.29 16.65 25.98
C SER A 770 -6.16 17.06 24.79
N SER A 771 -6.65 16.09 24.02
CA SER A 771 -7.57 16.23 22.88
C SER A 771 -9.03 16.50 23.28
N TYR A 772 -9.38 16.35 24.57
CA TYR A 772 -10.74 16.11 25.03
C TYR A 772 -11.27 17.15 26.04
N THR A 773 -12.57 17.41 25.97
CA THR A 773 -13.34 18.19 26.97
C THR A 773 -14.39 17.31 27.65
N LEU A 774 -14.14 16.91 28.90
CA LEU A 774 -15.09 16.15 29.70
C LEU A 774 -15.98 17.10 30.50
N THR A 775 -17.30 16.88 30.47
CA THR A 775 -18.26 17.57 31.34
C THR A 775 -18.84 16.58 32.35
N LEU A 776 -18.84 16.91 33.64
CA LEU A 776 -19.52 16.08 34.65
C LEU A 776 -21.03 16.34 34.61
N ASN A 777 -21.81 15.26 34.52
CA ASN A 777 -23.28 15.24 34.65
C ASN A 777 -23.75 14.51 35.92
N SER A 778 -22.82 14.07 36.75
CA SER A 778 -23.02 13.47 38.07
C SER A 778 -21.80 13.73 38.94
N ASP A 779 -21.91 13.47 40.24
CA ASP A 779 -20.72 13.31 41.07
C ASP A 779 -19.84 12.16 40.53
N MET A 780 -18.54 12.23 40.80
CA MET A 780 -17.54 11.22 40.46
C MET A 780 -16.82 10.79 41.74
N ASN A 781 -16.95 9.49 42.09
CA ASN A 781 -16.13 8.89 43.12
C ASN A 781 -14.78 8.48 42.52
N ILE A 782 -13.70 8.78 43.24
CA ILE A 782 -12.32 8.45 42.87
C ILE A 782 -11.58 7.72 44.00
N ASP A 783 -12.27 7.12 44.99
CA ASP A 783 -11.69 6.52 46.20
C ASP A 783 -10.33 5.81 46.02
N ASP A 784 -10.26 4.79 45.16
CA ASP A 784 -9.03 4.04 44.85
C ASP A 784 -8.39 4.42 43.49
N ALA A 785 -8.96 5.41 42.79
CA ALA A 785 -8.75 5.65 41.35
C ALA A 785 -8.22 7.07 41.06
N PRO A 786 -6.90 7.33 41.04
CA PRO A 786 -6.36 8.66 40.74
C PRO A 786 -6.91 9.23 39.42
N PHE A 787 -7.32 10.49 39.45
CA PHE A 787 -7.99 11.17 38.34
C PHE A 787 -7.12 12.29 37.78
N THR A 788 -6.58 12.12 36.56
CA THR A 788 -5.67 13.09 35.94
C THR A 788 -6.27 13.74 34.68
N VAL A 789 -6.38 15.07 34.68
CA VAL A 789 -6.87 15.88 33.56
C VAL A 789 -5.70 16.50 32.80
N TYR A 790 -5.48 16.06 31.56
CA TYR A 790 -4.54 16.69 30.60
C TYR A 790 -5.25 17.54 29.54
N GLY A 791 -6.55 17.30 29.32
CA GLY A 791 -7.44 18.12 28.49
C GLY A 791 -8.22 19.13 29.32
N THR A 792 -9.51 19.30 29.01
CA THR A 792 -10.40 20.17 29.80
C THR A 792 -11.39 19.34 30.60
N LEU A 793 -11.58 19.69 31.88
CA LEU A 793 -12.69 19.25 32.71
C LEU A 793 -13.59 20.44 33.01
N ILE A 794 -14.86 20.33 32.63
CA ILE A 794 -15.92 21.28 32.98
C ILE A 794 -16.71 20.69 34.14
N CYS A 795 -16.69 21.37 35.29
CA CYS A 795 -17.47 20.98 36.45
C CYS A 795 -18.59 21.99 36.73
N GLY A 796 -19.79 21.48 36.98
CA GLY A 796 -20.94 22.24 37.49
C GLY A 796 -21.08 22.07 38.99
N THR A 797 -22.32 21.87 39.46
CA THR A 797 -22.67 21.58 40.87
C THR A 797 -22.27 20.18 41.35
N TYR A 798 -21.43 19.46 40.60
CA TYR A 798 -21.08 18.07 40.87
C TYR A 798 -19.74 17.96 41.58
N ARG A 799 -19.57 16.90 42.36
CA ARG A 799 -18.40 16.70 43.22
C ARG A 799 -17.43 15.70 42.60
N VAL A 800 -16.13 15.91 42.82
CA VAL A 800 -15.10 14.87 42.66
C VAL A 800 -14.65 14.54 44.08
N TYR A 801 -14.93 13.33 44.55
CA TYR A 801 -14.74 12.96 45.95
C TYR A 801 -14.09 11.58 46.11
N GLY A 802 -13.47 11.34 47.27
CA GLY A 802 -12.80 10.09 47.61
C GLY A 802 -11.34 10.27 47.99
N THR A 803 -10.63 9.18 48.29
CA THR A 803 -9.26 9.20 48.84
C THR A 803 -8.10 9.39 47.85
N ALA A 804 -8.26 9.16 46.54
CA ALA A 804 -7.16 9.28 45.58
C ALA A 804 -6.89 10.74 45.15
N ASP A 805 -5.72 10.96 44.53
CA ASP A 805 -5.32 12.28 44.01
C ASP A 805 -6.18 12.71 42.80
N PHE A 806 -6.76 13.90 42.87
CA PHE A 806 -7.34 14.60 41.73
C PHE A 806 -6.32 15.61 41.18
N LYS A 807 -5.82 15.34 39.96
CA LYS A 807 -4.73 16.09 39.36
C LYS A 807 -5.15 16.82 38.08
N ILE A 808 -4.92 18.13 38.02
CA ILE A 808 -4.89 18.86 36.76
C ILE A 808 -3.43 18.90 36.29
N GLY A 809 -3.11 18.11 35.27
CA GLY A 809 -1.77 18.01 34.70
C GLY A 809 -1.34 19.31 34.00
N SER A 810 -0.07 19.42 33.61
CA SER A 810 0.53 20.68 33.12
C SER A 810 -0.08 21.27 31.84
N THR A 811 -0.79 20.46 31.04
CA THR A 811 -1.58 20.93 29.89
C THR A 811 -3.08 21.07 30.19
N GLY A 812 -3.50 20.61 31.36
CA GLY A 812 -4.90 20.48 31.75
C GLY A 812 -5.55 21.79 32.14
N TYR A 813 -6.87 21.82 31.96
CA TYR A 813 -7.75 22.93 32.33
C TYR A 813 -8.90 22.40 33.19
N LEU A 814 -9.13 23.00 34.36
CA LEU A 814 -10.37 22.86 35.13
C LEU A 814 -11.16 24.16 35.01
N THR A 815 -12.39 24.07 34.51
CA THR A 815 -13.31 25.21 34.40
C THR A 815 -14.50 24.99 35.32
N LEU A 816 -14.71 25.90 36.27
CA LEU A 816 -15.89 25.89 37.13
C LEU A 816 -17.05 26.64 36.47
N THR A 817 -18.22 26.01 36.48
CA THR A 817 -19.48 26.59 35.98
C THR A 817 -20.54 26.79 37.06
N ASP A 818 -20.29 26.24 38.25
CA ASP A 818 -20.92 26.56 39.54
C ASP A 818 -19.88 26.34 40.65
N ASN A 819 -20.26 26.49 41.93
CA ASN A 819 -19.43 26.07 43.06
C ASN A 819 -19.25 24.55 43.06
N MET A 820 -18.04 24.10 43.43
CA MET A 820 -17.64 22.69 43.42
C MET A 820 -17.08 22.30 44.79
N ASP A 821 -17.46 21.12 45.28
CA ASP A 821 -16.86 20.49 46.47
C ASP A 821 -15.94 19.34 46.04
N VAL A 822 -14.78 19.23 46.69
CA VAL A 822 -13.82 18.11 46.57
C VAL A 822 -13.58 17.49 47.95
N ASP A 823 -14.52 16.62 48.35
CA ASP A 823 -14.55 16.00 49.68
C ASP A 823 -13.54 14.86 49.80
N ASN A 824 -12.72 14.87 50.86
CA ASN A 824 -11.67 13.88 51.20
C ASN A 824 -10.52 13.78 50.17
N THR A 825 -10.59 14.50 49.06
CA THR A 825 -9.72 14.39 47.88
C THR A 825 -8.58 15.41 47.87
N PRO A 826 -7.31 14.98 47.86
CA PRO A 826 -6.18 15.86 47.53
C PRO A 826 -6.31 16.39 46.10
N ILE A 827 -6.21 17.71 45.91
CA ILE A 827 -6.18 18.34 44.59
C ILE A 827 -4.80 18.93 44.27
N ILE A 828 -4.25 18.57 43.10
CA ILE A 828 -2.92 18.95 42.62
C ILE A 828 -3.04 19.66 41.27
N LEU A 829 -2.61 20.91 41.20
CA LEU A 829 -2.74 21.77 40.03
C LEU A 829 -1.38 22.10 39.39
N ASP A 830 -0.94 21.30 38.42
CA ASP A 830 0.20 21.64 37.56
C ASP A 830 -0.21 22.45 36.31
N GLY A 831 -1.50 22.40 35.95
CA GLY A 831 -2.11 23.13 34.82
C GLY A 831 -2.94 24.35 35.25
N THR A 832 -3.96 24.69 34.46
CA THR A 832 -4.82 25.86 34.70
C THR A 832 -6.10 25.48 35.44
N ILE A 833 -6.49 26.29 36.42
CA ILE A 833 -7.86 26.36 36.95
C ILE A 833 -8.46 27.73 36.65
N ASP A 834 -9.66 27.78 36.07
CA ASP A 834 -10.48 28.98 35.97
C ASP A 834 -11.70 28.84 36.89
N PHE A 835 -11.66 29.59 37.99
CA PHE A 835 -12.73 29.63 38.98
C PHE A 835 -13.95 30.43 38.50
N GLY A 836 -13.80 31.29 37.49
CA GLY A 836 -14.80 32.32 37.20
C GLY A 836 -15.14 33.10 38.48
N THR A 837 -16.44 33.21 38.79
CA THR A 837 -16.94 33.82 40.03
C THR A 837 -17.25 32.81 41.14
N TYR A 838 -16.78 31.56 41.02
CA TYR A 838 -17.16 30.44 41.87
C TYR A 838 -16.06 30.07 42.88
N THR A 839 -16.44 29.20 43.81
CA THR A 839 -15.61 28.67 44.89
C THR A 839 -15.38 27.18 44.71
N LEU A 840 -14.14 26.73 44.89
CA LEU A 840 -13.81 25.33 45.17
C LEU A 840 -13.66 25.16 46.69
N THR A 841 -14.41 24.23 47.28
CA THR A 841 -14.31 23.87 48.70
C THR A 841 -13.73 22.47 48.85
N GLY A 842 -12.96 22.21 49.91
CA GLY A 842 -12.55 20.85 50.28
C GLY A 842 -11.94 20.79 51.67
N ASP A 843 -11.85 19.57 52.21
CA ASP A 843 -11.31 19.28 53.54
C ASP A 843 -9.97 18.52 53.54
N SER A 844 -9.44 18.23 52.34
CA SER A 844 -8.10 17.67 52.10
C SER A 844 -7.14 18.73 51.53
N THR A 845 -5.96 18.34 51.03
CA THR A 845 -4.93 19.31 50.59
C THR A 845 -5.22 19.91 49.21
N PHE A 846 -5.16 21.24 49.11
CA PHE A 846 -5.11 21.98 47.85
C PHE A 846 -3.66 22.39 47.56
N THR A 847 -3.09 21.94 46.45
CA THR A 847 -1.70 22.25 46.07
C THR A 847 -1.62 22.75 44.63
N ILE A 848 -0.91 23.87 44.42
CA ILE A 848 -0.51 24.31 43.07
C ILE A 848 0.98 24.02 42.82
N GLY A 849 1.30 23.46 41.66
CA GLY A 849 2.65 23.23 41.18
C GLY A 849 3.32 24.51 40.66
N SER A 850 4.62 24.45 40.37
CA SER A 850 5.38 25.59 39.83
C SER A 850 5.08 25.91 38.35
N THR A 851 4.20 25.14 37.70
CA THR A 851 3.66 25.45 36.37
C THR A 851 2.18 25.78 36.39
N GLY A 852 1.54 25.73 37.57
CA GLY A 852 0.11 25.94 37.70
C GLY A 852 -0.30 27.38 37.46
N VAL A 853 -1.54 27.55 36.99
CA VAL A 853 -2.15 28.86 36.72
C VAL A 853 -3.50 28.93 37.40
N ILE A 854 -3.70 29.93 38.27
CA ILE A 854 -5.02 30.27 38.82
C ILE A 854 -5.59 31.45 38.05
N LYS A 855 -6.83 31.33 37.58
CA LYS A 855 -7.64 32.44 37.07
C LYS A 855 -8.86 32.64 37.96
N THR A 856 -9.11 33.85 38.40
CA THR A 856 -10.28 34.18 39.21
C THR A 856 -10.93 35.50 38.79
N ALA A 857 -12.25 35.47 38.63
CA ALA A 857 -13.13 36.63 38.50
C ALA A 857 -13.89 36.92 39.81
N HIS A 858 -13.66 36.14 40.87
CA HIS A 858 -14.30 36.31 42.17
C HIS A 858 -13.87 37.63 42.82
N THR A 859 -14.82 38.42 43.32
CA THR A 859 -14.57 39.78 43.88
C THR A 859 -13.63 39.78 45.08
N ASN A 860 -13.73 38.78 45.95
CA ASN A 860 -12.79 38.56 47.07
C ASN A 860 -11.42 37.98 46.66
N GLY A 861 -11.15 37.83 45.35
CA GLY A 861 -9.91 37.22 44.85
C GLY A 861 -9.76 35.76 45.26
N LEU A 862 -8.51 35.36 45.54
CA LEU A 862 -8.18 33.98 45.92
C LEU A 862 -8.94 33.51 47.16
N ASP A 863 -9.17 34.39 48.15
CA ASP A 863 -9.90 34.09 49.40
C ASP A 863 -11.38 33.74 49.19
N GLY A 864 -11.95 34.08 48.02
CA GLY A 864 -13.30 33.66 47.64
C GLY A 864 -13.34 32.49 46.66
N SER A 865 -12.27 32.29 45.90
CA SER A 865 -12.15 31.15 44.99
C SER A 865 -11.73 29.85 45.69
N ILE A 866 -10.90 29.92 46.73
CA ILE A 866 -10.30 28.76 47.40
C ILE A 866 -10.80 28.72 48.85
N ASN A 867 -11.68 27.75 49.16
CA ASN A 867 -12.26 27.56 50.48
C ASN A 867 -11.75 26.25 51.12
N PHE A 868 -10.48 26.28 51.54
CA PHE A 868 -9.80 25.21 52.24
C PHE A 868 -9.23 25.75 53.57
N ALA A 869 -9.00 24.90 54.56
CA ALA A 869 -8.30 25.34 55.77
C ALA A 869 -6.87 25.79 55.46
N ASP A 870 -6.40 26.89 56.05
CA ASP A 870 -5.06 27.45 55.82
C ASP A 870 -3.91 26.42 55.93
N SER A 871 -4.05 25.43 56.81
CA SER A 871 -3.08 24.34 56.99
C SER A 871 -3.06 23.28 55.88
N LEU A 872 -3.94 23.38 54.90
CA LEU A 872 -4.13 22.46 53.79
C LEU A 872 -3.98 23.14 52.41
N CYS A 873 -3.85 24.47 52.36
CA CYS A 873 -3.72 25.25 51.13
C CYS A 873 -2.25 25.63 50.87
N TYR A 874 -1.68 25.10 49.80
CA TYR A 874 -0.27 25.26 49.43
C TYR A 874 -0.13 25.98 48.08
N LEU A 875 0.02 27.30 48.13
CA LEU A 875 0.21 28.15 46.96
C LEU A 875 1.71 28.40 46.67
N ASN A 876 2.16 28.03 45.47
CA ASN A 876 3.55 28.09 45.05
C ASN A 876 3.92 29.48 44.50
N ALA A 877 5.07 30.01 44.91
CA ALA A 877 5.57 31.30 44.45
C ALA A 877 5.87 31.32 42.93
N ASP A 878 6.23 30.18 42.35
CA ASP A 878 6.56 30.03 40.92
C ASP A 878 5.31 29.92 40.01
N ALA A 879 4.10 29.85 40.57
CA ALA A 879 2.86 29.77 39.81
C ALA A 879 2.40 31.14 39.26
N ASP A 880 1.55 31.13 38.24
CA ASP A 880 0.90 32.33 37.68
C ASP A 880 -0.47 32.59 38.33
N TYR A 881 -0.69 33.82 38.78
CA TYR A 881 -1.95 34.26 39.41
C TYR A 881 -2.64 35.34 38.56
N GLU A 882 -3.75 34.99 37.88
CA GLU A 882 -4.54 35.87 37.02
C GLU A 882 -5.86 36.31 37.66
N PHE A 883 -6.09 37.62 37.68
CA PHE A 883 -7.34 38.25 38.08
C PHE A 883 -8.07 38.75 36.83
N ASN A 884 -9.04 37.98 36.34
CA ASN A 884 -9.70 38.13 35.03
C ASN A 884 -11.17 38.59 35.11
N GLY A 885 -11.60 39.13 36.25
CA GLY A 885 -12.97 39.58 36.46
C GLY A 885 -13.39 40.85 35.71
N THR A 886 -14.68 41.17 35.79
CA THR A 886 -15.27 42.42 35.24
C THR A 886 -15.79 43.37 36.33
N ALA A 887 -15.93 42.89 37.56
CA ALA A 887 -16.19 43.69 38.75
C ALA A 887 -14.87 43.94 39.51
N PRO A 888 -14.75 45.02 40.32
CA PRO A 888 -13.54 45.25 41.11
C PRO A 888 -13.18 44.05 41.99
N GLN A 889 -11.92 43.63 41.94
CA GLN A 889 -11.41 42.52 42.76
C GLN A 889 -10.42 43.01 43.82
N ILE A 890 -10.21 42.19 44.84
CA ILE A 890 -9.02 42.23 45.69
C ILE A 890 -8.11 41.03 45.36
N THR A 891 -6.84 41.05 45.74
CA THR A 891 -5.97 39.88 45.56
C THR A 891 -6.28 38.72 46.50
N GLY A 892 -6.71 39.04 47.73
CA GLY A 892 -6.85 38.08 48.81
C GLY A 892 -5.58 37.93 49.67
N ASN A 893 -5.76 37.30 50.82
CA ASN A 893 -4.77 36.89 51.80
C ASN A 893 -4.05 35.59 51.47
N LEU A 894 -4.64 34.74 50.61
CA LEU A 894 -3.96 33.52 50.14
C LEU A 894 -2.80 33.84 49.19
N LEU A 895 -2.81 34.99 48.48
CA LEU A 895 -1.74 35.35 47.54
C LEU A 895 -0.35 35.31 48.22
N PRO A 896 0.64 34.59 47.65
CA PRO A 896 2.00 34.58 48.17
C PRO A 896 2.58 35.99 48.33
N THR A 897 3.22 36.26 49.48
CA THR A 897 3.86 37.56 49.74
C THR A 897 5.16 37.75 48.94
N ASN A 898 5.73 36.67 48.44
CA ASN A 898 6.82 36.68 47.46
C ASN A 898 6.40 35.75 46.32
N ILE A 899 6.11 36.32 45.16
CA ILE A 899 5.85 35.63 43.90
C ILE A 899 7.16 35.64 43.13
N THR A 900 7.57 34.49 42.61
CA THR A 900 8.77 34.36 41.78
C THR A 900 8.43 34.45 40.31
N ASP A 901 7.35 33.83 39.81
CA ASP A 901 6.96 33.94 38.40
C ASP A 901 5.95 35.08 38.11
N GLY A 902 4.63 34.83 38.11
CA GLY A 902 3.66 35.77 37.52
C GLY A 902 2.51 36.27 38.40
N LEU A 903 2.20 37.55 38.23
CA LEU A 903 0.94 38.18 38.66
C LEU A 903 0.33 38.88 37.44
N ILE A 904 -0.88 38.48 37.05
CA ILE A 904 -1.54 38.92 35.83
C ILE A 904 -2.81 39.69 36.21
N ILE A 905 -2.89 40.94 35.77
CA ILE A 905 -4.02 41.84 36.00
C ILE A 905 -4.77 41.98 34.68
N ASN A 906 -5.93 41.34 34.59
CA ASN A 906 -6.77 41.24 33.40
C ASN A 906 -8.22 41.63 33.70
N ASN A 907 -8.41 42.64 34.55
CA ASN A 907 -9.70 43.09 35.04
C ASN A 907 -9.83 44.60 34.85
N SER A 908 -10.68 45.02 33.91
CA SER A 908 -10.87 46.43 33.54
C SER A 908 -11.40 47.33 34.66
N ALA A 909 -12.02 46.76 35.71
CA ALA A 909 -12.47 47.48 36.89
C ALA A 909 -11.37 47.64 37.97
N GLY A 910 -10.22 46.97 37.79
CA GLY A 910 -9.06 47.04 38.66
C GLY A 910 -9.04 46.00 39.78
N VAL A 911 -7.83 45.74 40.29
CA VAL A 911 -7.54 44.74 41.31
C VAL A 911 -6.79 45.41 42.45
N THR A 912 -7.32 45.33 43.67
CA THR A 912 -6.73 45.96 44.86
C THR A 912 -5.85 44.98 45.62
N LEU A 913 -4.59 45.34 45.78
CA LEU A 913 -3.61 44.57 46.54
C LEU A 913 -4.02 44.48 48.02
N SER A 914 -4.10 43.28 48.57
CA SER A 914 -4.61 43.04 49.94
C SER A 914 -3.53 43.03 51.03
N ARG A 915 -2.24 43.06 50.65
CA ARG A 915 -1.07 43.02 51.55
C ARG A 915 0.21 43.35 50.79
N ASN A 916 1.31 43.57 51.49
CA ASN A 916 2.62 43.70 50.86
C ASN A 916 2.98 42.44 50.05
N THR A 917 3.30 42.62 48.76
CA THR A 917 3.69 41.55 47.85
C THR A 917 4.92 41.96 47.05
N THR A 918 5.88 41.04 46.94
CA THR A 918 7.08 41.18 46.12
C THR A 918 7.00 40.26 44.89
N ILE A 919 7.31 40.77 43.70
CA ILE A 919 7.61 39.93 42.52
C ILE A 919 9.13 39.89 42.33
N SER A 920 9.72 38.73 42.53
CA SER A 920 11.18 38.56 42.53
C SER A 920 11.79 38.40 41.13
N GLY A 921 11.07 37.80 40.17
CA GLY A 921 11.45 37.71 38.75
C GLY A 921 11.39 36.29 38.18
N GLY A 922 10.73 36.14 37.04
CA GLY A 922 10.48 34.87 36.35
C GLY A 922 10.17 35.07 34.86
N LYS A 923 9.42 34.15 34.23
CA LYS A 923 8.99 34.23 32.82
C LYS A 923 7.89 35.27 32.60
N THR A 924 6.95 35.38 33.53
CA THR A 924 5.72 36.19 33.40
C THR A 924 5.87 37.57 34.06
N GLY A 925 6.34 37.65 35.31
CA GLY A 925 6.45 38.90 36.06
C GLY A 925 5.09 39.58 36.32
N LEU A 926 5.06 40.90 36.50
CA LEU A 926 3.79 41.63 36.53
C LEU A 926 3.27 41.87 35.10
N LYS A 927 2.13 41.28 34.73
CA LYS A 927 1.49 41.51 33.43
C LYS A 927 0.23 42.36 33.59
N LEU A 928 0.24 43.57 33.03
CA LEU A 928 -0.83 44.55 33.11
C LEU A 928 -1.65 44.54 31.81
N LEU A 929 -2.53 43.54 31.66
CA LEU A 929 -3.34 43.32 30.46
C LEU A 929 -4.54 44.28 30.37
N SER A 930 -5.26 44.45 31.49
CA SER A 930 -6.50 45.22 31.53
C SER A 930 -6.77 45.73 32.95
N GLY A 931 -7.02 47.03 33.09
CA GLY A 931 -7.27 47.71 34.36
C GLY A 931 -6.07 47.77 35.31
N ASN A 932 -6.25 48.44 36.44
CA ASN A 932 -5.13 48.86 37.29
C ASN A 932 -4.86 47.89 38.44
N LEU A 933 -3.58 47.71 38.79
CA LEU A 933 -3.19 47.20 40.11
C LEU A 933 -3.24 48.37 41.10
N ILE A 934 -4.23 48.37 41.98
CA ILE A 934 -4.41 49.40 42.99
C ILE A 934 -3.64 48.99 44.25
N VAL A 935 -2.75 49.84 44.74
CA VAL A 935 -1.96 49.63 45.96
C VAL A 935 -2.47 50.60 47.03
N PRO A 936 -3.15 50.11 48.09
CA PRO A 936 -3.59 50.94 49.22
C PRO A 936 -2.43 51.61 49.97
N GLU A 937 -2.73 52.69 50.71
CA GLU A 937 -1.73 53.48 51.46
C GLU A 937 -0.97 52.68 52.55
N ASP A 938 -1.58 51.64 53.10
CA ASP A 938 -1.01 50.74 54.11
C ASP A 938 -0.26 49.54 53.50
N SER A 939 -0.24 49.44 52.17
CA SER A 939 0.35 48.35 51.41
C SER A 939 1.50 48.83 50.51
N LEU A 940 2.35 47.89 50.08
CA LEU A 940 3.45 48.14 49.16
C LEU A 940 3.61 46.99 48.18
N PHE A 941 3.53 47.31 46.89
CA PHE A 941 3.96 46.40 45.83
C PHE A 941 5.45 46.57 45.58
N THR A 942 6.22 45.48 45.54
CA THR A 942 7.68 45.53 45.35
C THR A 942 8.12 44.69 44.17
N PHE A 943 8.91 45.25 43.26
CA PHE A 943 9.71 44.46 42.35
C PHE A 943 11.03 44.10 43.05
N GLY A 944 11.32 42.81 43.24
CA GLY A 944 12.63 42.31 43.62
C GLY A 944 13.69 42.56 42.54
N ILE A 945 14.91 42.06 42.70
CA ILE A 945 16.05 42.39 41.83
C ILE A 945 15.74 42.14 40.34
N ASP A 946 15.23 40.95 40.02
CA ASP A 946 14.93 40.51 38.67
C ASP A 946 13.45 40.74 38.27
N GLY A 947 12.62 41.19 39.22
CA GLY A 947 11.20 41.48 39.01
C GLY A 947 10.96 42.50 37.90
N GLY A 948 10.21 42.09 36.88
CA GLY A 948 9.86 42.90 35.70
C GLY A 948 8.36 43.11 35.55
N TRP A 949 7.99 43.90 34.54
CA TRP A 949 6.60 44.11 34.15
C TRP A 949 6.45 44.23 32.63
N SER A 950 5.23 44.00 32.13
CA SER A 950 4.85 44.15 30.72
C SER A 950 3.43 44.73 30.54
N GLU A 951 3.09 45.11 29.32
CA GLU A 951 1.76 45.58 28.84
C GLU A 951 1.18 46.89 29.44
N ALA A 952 1.81 47.48 30.46
CA ALA A 952 1.29 48.68 31.12
C ALA A 952 1.13 49.91 30.20
N ASN A 953 -0.06 50.51 30.23
CA ASN A 953 -0.55 51.56 29.32
C ASN A 953 -1.57 52.49 30.03
N GLU A 954 -2.15 53.48 29.33
CA GLU A 954 -3.12 54.45 29.91
C GLU A 954 -4.38 53.80 30.53
N ASN A 955 -4.71 52.55 30.20
CA ASN A 955 -5.83 51.79 30.77
C ASN A 955 -5.41 50.67 31.73
N SER A 956 -4.11 50.48 31.98
CA SER A 956 -3.61 49.42 32.88
C SER A 956 -2.24 49.79 33.44
N PHE A 957 -2.19 50.19 34.71
CA PHE A 957 -0.98 50.61 35.42
C PHE A 957 -1.06 50.29 36.92
N ILE A 958 0.05 50.46 37.64
CA ILE A 958 0.05 50.45 39.11
C ILE A 958 -0.42 51.81 39.62
N SER A 959 -1.47 51.84 40.43
CA SER A 959 -1.96 53.06 41.07
C SER A 959 -1.80 52.99 42.58
N GLY A 960 -0.82 53.75 43.09
CA GLY A 960 -0.35 53.70 44.46
C GLY A 960 1.16 53.50 44.52
N ALA A 961 1.68 53.28 45.73
CA ALA A 961 3.12 53.18 45.97
C ALA A 961 3.73 51.85 45.48
N VAL A 962 4.87 51.95 44.78
CA VAL A 962 5.65 50.79 44.30
C VAL A 962 7.12 50.93 44.65
N ALA A 963 7.77 49.82 45.00
CA ALA A 963 9.21 49.73 45.21
C ALA A 963 9.92 48.89 44.12
N LYS A 964 11.21 49.14 43.90
CA LYS A 964 12.11 48.31 43.10
C LYS A 964 13.44 48.16 43.84
N ILE A 965 13.81 46.92 44.15
CA ILE A 965 15.15 46.53 44.58
C ILE A 965 16.05 46.44 43.35
N ARG A 966 17.25 47.02 43.41
CA ARG A 966 18.17 47.04 42.27
C ARG A 966 19.64 47.01 42.69
N ASN A 967 20.42 46.13 42.07
CA ASN A 967 21.87 45.95 42.24
C ASN A 967 22.66 46.20 40.93
N SER A 968 22.12 47.03 40.03
CA SER A 968 22.65 47.25 38.68
C SER A 968 22.45 48.68 38.22
N THR A 969 23.44 49.22 37.51
CA THR A 969 23.42 50.58 36.93
C THR A 969 22.58 50.70 35.66
N SER A 970 22.07 49.59 35.11
CA SER A 970 21.17 49.61 33.95
C SER A 970 19.82 50.24 34.32
N ILE A 971 19.29 51.06 33.41
CA ILE A 971 17.98 51.71 33.54
C ILE A 971 16.87 50.70 33.87
N PHE A 972 15.95 51.10 34.75
CA PHE A 972 14.65 50.46 34.93
C PHE A 972 13.54 51.53 34.96
N THR A 973 12.28 51.12 34.87
CA THR A 973 11.13 52.03 34.81
C THR A 973 10.01 51.54 35.71
N PHE A 974 9.32 52.44 36.42
CA PHE A 974 8.10 52.14 37.16
C PHE A 974 6.85 52.30 36.28
N PRO A 975 5.92 51.33 36.27
CA PRO A 975 4.67 51.39 35.49
C PRO A 975 3.53 52.03 36.30
N ILE A 976 3.71 53.28 36.70
CA ILE A 976 2.80 53.98 37.63
C ILE A 976 1.85 54.97 36.94
N GLY A 977 0.67 55.16 37.54
CA GLY A 977 -0.34 56.10 37.08
C GLY A 977 -1.44 56.38 38.11
N ARG A 978 -2.32 57.33 37.82
CA ARG A 978 -3.45 57.75 38.68
C ARG A 978 -4.55 58.35 37.79
N ASP A 979 -5.82 58.17 38.15
CA ASP A 979 -6.99 58.80 37.50
C ASP A 979 -7.01 58.67 35.96
N SER A 980 -6.76 57.46 35.45
CA SER A 980 -6.62 57.13 34.01
C SER A 980 -5.49 57.89 33.30
N VAL A 981 -4.43 58.27 34.04
CA VAL A 981 -3.24 58.95 33.53
C VAL A 981 -1.99 58.15 33.92
N TYR A 982 -1.36 57.52 32.93
CA TYR A 982 -0.17 56.69 33.04
C TYR A 982 1.12 57.50 32.84
N ARG A 983 2.04 57.43 33.80
CA ARG A 983 3.19 58.33 33.91
C ARG A 983 4.43 57.63 34.46
N ARG A 984 5.11 56.94 33.55
CA ARG A 984 6.33 56.19 33.83
C ARG A 984 7.47 57.04 34.40
N LEU A 985 8.13 56.49 35.41
CA LEU A 985 9.33 57.08 36.02
C LEU A 985 10.53 56.15 35.80
N SER A 986 11.52 56.60 35.03
CA SER A 986 12.73 55.83 34.74
C SER A 986 13.90 56.21 35.66
N ILE A 987 14.61 55.21 36.17
CA ILE A 987 15.69 55.34 37.16
C ILE A 987 16.97 54.68 36.61
N ILE A 988 18.10 55.38 36.73
CA ILE A 988 19.45 54.87 36.46
C ILE A 988 20.28 54.97 37.75
N PRO A 989 20.53 53.86 38.47
CA PRO A 989 21.38 53.86 39.66
C PRO A 989 22.84 54.22 39.35
N SER A 990 23.51 54.88 40.30
CA SER A 990 24.90 55.34 40.18
C SER A 990 25.94 54.24 40.44
N SER A 991 25.53 53.14 41.06
CA SER A 991 26.36 51.99 41.42
C SER A 991 25.52 50.70 41.38
N SER A 992 26.19 49.55 41.46
CA SER A 992 25.59 48.22 41.58
C SER A 992 25.32 47.79 43.03
N GLU A 993 25.47 48.70 44.00
CA GLU A 993 25.10 48.44 45.39
C GLU A 993 23.58 48.24 45.48
N GLU A 994 23.15 47.17 46.16
CA GLU A 994 21.73 46.89 46.33
C GLU A 994 21.03 48.07 47.01
N THR A 995 20.01 48.60 46.33
CA THR A 995 19.32 49.82 46.73
C THR A 995 17.84 49.70 46.38
N THR A 996 16.99 50.09 47.32
CA THR A 996 15.53 50.04 47.14
C THR A 996 15.00 51.45 46.89
N PHE A 997 14.43 51.64 45.70
CA PHE A 997 13.77 52.88 45.30
C PHE A 997 12.25 52.68 45.43
N LYS A 998 11.55 53.60 46.10
CA LYS A 998 10.09 53.64 46.21
C LYS A 998 9.56 54.86 45.45
N ALA A 999 8.56 54.67 44.59
CA ALA A 999 7.95 55.73 43.80
C ALA A 999 6.41 55.65 43.82
N GLU A 1000 5.77 56.79 43.63
CA GLU A 1000 4.33 56.91 43.41
C GLU A 1000 4.05 58.11 42.51
N TYR A 1001 2.94 58.07 41.76
CA TYR A 1001 2.51 59.15 40.88
C TYR A 1001 1.16 59.73 41.35
N PHE A 1002 1.07 61.05 41.34
CA PHE A 1002 -0.09 61.82 41.77
C PHE A 1002 -0.58 62.70 40.62
N HIS A 1003 -1.86 62.57 40.26
CA HIS A 1003 -2.50 63.42 39.23
C HIS A 1003 -3.15 64.69 39.85
N GLU A 1004 -2.40 65.37 40.71
CA GLU A 1004 -2.86 66.58 41.38
C GLU A 1004 -1.73 67.61 41.53
N PRO A 1005 -2.03 68.89 41.83
CA PRO A 1005 -1.02 69.91 42.06
C PRO A 1005 -0.21 69.60 43.33
N TYR A 1006 1.12 69.72 43.25
CA TYR A 1006 1.96 69.54 44.43
C TYR A 1006 1.72 70.65 45.47
N SER A 1007 1.52 70.27 46.73
CA SER A 1007 0.96 71.15 47.77
C SER A 1007 1.96 72.12 48.41
N ASP A 1008 3.26 71.81 48.40
CA ASP A 1008 4.32 72.71 48.90
C ASP A 1008 5.05 73.41 47.76
N THR A 1009 4.69 74.67 47.51
CA THR A 1009 5.32 75.49 46.46
C THR A 1009 6.44 76.39 47.00
N SER A 1010 6.96 76.14 48.21
CA SER A 1010 7.85 77.09 48.91
C SER A 1010 9.30 77.08 48.42
N THR A 1011 9.79 75.96 47.88
CA THR A 1011 11.14 75.81 47.33
C THR A 1011 11.17 74.93 46.09
N CYS A 1012 11.82 75.41 45.03
CA CYS A 1012 12.14 74.65 43.82
C CYS A 1012 13.65 74.35 43.82
N GLU A 1013 14.06 73.09 43.69
CA GLU A 1013 15.48 72.72 43.81
C GLU A 1013 16.36 73.27 42.66
N GLU A 1014 17.67 73.38 42.92
CA GLU A 1014 18.66 73.91 41.98
C GLU A 1014 18.75 73.06 40.71
N GLY A 1015 18.34 73.63 39.58
CA GLY A 1015 18.26 72.95 38.27
C GLY A 1015 16.84 72.88 37.70
N PHE A 1016 15.82 73.24 38.48
CA PHE A 1016 14.42 73.26 38.07
C PHE A 1016 13.90 74.69 37.87
N GLY A 1017 13.04 74.86 36.86
CA GLY A 1017 12.52 76.18 36.45
C GLY A 1017 11.10 76.51 36.92
N ASN A 1018 10.27 75.51 37.20
CA ASN A 1018 8.88 75.66 37.65
C ASN A 1018 8.42 74.39 38.38
N ILE A 1019 7.48 74.55 39.32
CA ILE A 1019 6.73 73.45 39.94
C ILE A 1019 5.51 73.11 39.07
N SER A 1020 5.11 71.83 39.03
CA SER A 1020 3.93 71.38 38.31
C SER A 1020 2.64 71.78 39.02
N THR A 1021 1.61 72.14 38.24
CA THR A 1021 0.28 72.51 38.76
C THR A 1021 -0.78 71.44 38.47
N THR A 1022 -0.36 70.25 38.05
CA THR A 1022 -1.26 69.19 37.54
C THR A 1022 -0.86 67.77 37.93
N GLU A 1023 0.42 67.51 38.16
CA GLU A 1023 0.93 66.16 38.44
C GLU A 1023 2.30 66.20 39.14
N TYR A 1024 2.61 65.23 39.99
CA TYR A 1024 3.96 65.05 40.56
C TYR A 1024 4.27 63.57 40.86
N TRP A 1025 5.53 63.28 41.21
CA TRP A 1025 5.96 61.97 41.70
C TRP A 1025 6.61 62.11 43.08
N THR A 1026 6.39 61.15 43.96
CA THR A 1026 7.31 60.90 45.08
C THR A 1026 8.38 59.91 44.60
N LEU A 1027 9.61 60.09 45.08
CA LEU A 1027 10.70 59.13 44.90
C LEU A 1027 11.59 59.14 46.14
N ASP A 1028 11.54 58.04 46.88
CA ASP A 1028 12.35 57.81 48.05
C ASP A 1028 13.36 56.70 47.79
N ARG A 1029 14.51 56.79 48.46
CA ARG A 1029 15.42 55.65 48.62
C ARG A 1029 15.21 55.10 50.02
N THR A 1030 14.46 54.01 50.13
CA THR A 1030 14.05 53.44 51.41
C THR A 1030 15.10 52.52 52.01
N ASP A 1031 16.02 51.98 51.19
CA ASP A 1031 17.19 51.23 51.65
C ASP A 1031 18.36 51.35 50.64
N GLY A 1032 19.58 51.06 51.08
CA GLY A 1032 20.81 51.14 50.29
C GLY A 1032 21.39 52.55 50.14
N ILE A 1033 22.50 52.65 49.39
CA ILE A 1033 23.29 53.88 49.29
C ILE A 1033 23.50 54.43 47.88
N ALA A 1034 23.08 53.72 46.82
CA ALA A 1034 23.21 54.25 45.47
C ALA A 1034 22.42 55.57 45.33
N ALA A 1035 23.01 56.55 44.64
CA ALA A 1035 22.23 57.66 44.10
C ALA A 1035 21.58 57.20 42.79
N ALA A 1036 20.67 57.98 42.23
CA ALA A 1036 20.19 57.72 40.87
C ALA A 1036 19.97 59.00 40.06
N LYS A 1037 19.99 58.82 38.74
CA LYS A 1037 19.53 59.79 37.74
C LYS A 1037 18.11 59.40 37.36
N VAL A 1038 17.20 60.37 37.36
CA VAL A 1038 15.76 60.16 37.17
C VAL A 1038 15.33 60.75 35.83
N MET A 1039 14.37 60.14 35.14
CA MET A 1039 13.92 60.57 33.82
C MET A 1039 12.42 60.32 33.64
N ARG A 1040 11.73 61.24 32.96
CA ARG A 1040 10.36 61.05 32.46
C ARG A 1040 10.43 60.46 31.05
N ASP A 1041 9.78 59.31 30.84
CA ASP A 1041 9.64 58.63 29.55
C ASP A 1041 10.92 58.59 28.69
N ASN A 1042 12.07 58.29 29.34
CA ASN A 1042 13.40 58.18 28.72
C ASN A 1042 13.91 59.42 27.95
N SER A 1043 13.21 60.56 28.01
CA SER A 1043 13.41 61.68 27.06
C SER A 1043 14.28 62.82 27.57
N LYS A 1044 14.31 63.09 28.90
CA LYS A 1044 15.15 64.12 29.53
C LYS A 1044 15.64 63.71 30.91
N SER A 1045 16.85 64.16 31.27
CA SER A 1045 17.50 63.82 32.53
C SER A 1045 17.25 64.82 33.65
N ILE A 1046 16.88 64.31 34.82
CA ILE A 1046 16.66 65.04 36.05
C ILE A 1046 17.64 64.51 37.13
N ARG A 1047 18.29 65.40 37.89
CA ARG A 1047 19.27 65.04 38.94
C ARG A 1047 18.92 65.70 40.27
N LYS A 1048 18.45 64.94 41.26
CA LYS A 1048 19.19 64.43 42.44
C LYS A 1048 18.21 63.61 43.31
N ILE A 1049 18.69 62.93 44.36
CA ILE A 1049 17.83 62.23 45.33
C ILE A 1049 18.22 62.66 46.75
N ASN A 1050 17.29 63.34 47.42
CA ASN A 1050 16.93 63.16 48.84
C ASN A 1050 15.71 64.07 49.11
N GLY A 1051 14.52 63.58 48.78
CA GLY A 1051 13.25 64.32 48.85
C GLY A 1051 12.65 64.63 47.48
N LEU A 1052 11.37 64.28 47.31
CA LEU A 1052 10.37 64.85 46.40
C LEU A 1052 10.84 65.40 45.04
N LEU A 1053 10.70 64.57 43.99
CA LEU A 1053 10.90 64.99 42.60
C LEU A 1053 9.71 65.82 42.07
N GLN A 1054 9.69 67.11 42.40
CA GLN A 1054 8.76 68.07 41.83
C GLN A 1054 9.17 68.47 40.41
N MET A 1055 8.46 68.04 39.35
CA MET A 1055 8.55 68.73 38.05
C MET A 1055 7.41 68.45 37.07
N LYS A 1056 7.35 69.35 36.07
CA LYS A 1056 6.29 69.51 35.06
C LYS A 1056 6.58 68.79 33.75
#